data_AF-A0A2V7MKB1-F1
#
_entry.id   AF-A0A2V7MKB1-F1
#
_cell.length_a   1.000
_cell.length_b   1.000
_cell.length_c   1.000
_cell.angle_alpha   90.00
_cell.angle_beta   90.00
_cell.angle_gamma   90.00
#
_symmetry.space_group_name_H-M   'P 1'
#
loop_
_entity.id
_entity.type
_entity.pdbx_description
1 polymer ?
#
loop_
_entity_poly.entity_id
_entity_poly.type
_entity_poly.pdbx_seq_one_letter_code
_entity_poly.pdbx_strand_id
1 'polypeptide(L)'
;MNIVLRLPVLLLGAVTLSGCVDRPNGPVVAGDLTKDFEVAAAASAVCDVDGAAWKGDADEAVLNDLAPSGPVRVGINFGNTNNATRNPVTGQLSGVAVDMACALASGTDRPLTLVGYAGVPPLLAGLTTGAVDLAFTLASAGSNVVNVALSHLGVENTYLVPNTSPFQSVADVDAPGVLISVAQGNSPDVYLSATLQHATLVRTATVPQALALLAGGQVNAYAGGRSGEAMFIASSFPSGRMLPDNFLIANIAAGLPLGHDQGLGYVDEFIDWAKTSGLVQLAIGRSQLIGVSIPRPPPIERRLAFLEHHVARLVTNGVLNEGQGRALAVKIEGALDKLSVGENEAAMNKVAAFINQVSALAIGTARCAMKPLERIALLSALVGVGYACGADSSPVGPASVPVATVTVSPSPTTVPVGGTTQLVVKVEDATDNVLTGRTVTWTSGDLALATVSASGLVTGVSVGGPVTITATSEGHHGTATITVIATAALTGKIAFTSDRDGNPAIYVINADGSGLTRLTANSASDKDPAWSPDGNKIVFTSRRDSNDEIYVMNADGSSPTRITDNPAGDFCPAWSPDGMKIAFTSNRGASLVGDIYVMNADGSGATQITHGDSSFADFCPAWSPDGASIAFSTYTQDDGGYGYYWIVAMDTDGTNWRNIASDAWDGYVTAPAWSPDGTRIAFIRTRVISVANTDGSVERSTGVNSLDYHPAWSPDGTKIAFVHGSDAGIYVMNVDGSGQVRLTNGVGLSPSWKP
;
A
#
# COMPACT_ATOMS: atom_id res chain seq x y z
N MET A 1 -74.13 9.19 10.74
CA MET A 1 -73.87 10.56 10.24
C MET A 1 -72.94 10.42 9.05
N ASN A 2 -73.44 10.83 7.88
CA ASN A 2 -72.79 10.91 6.56
C ASN A 2 -71.37 11.54 6.59
N ILE A 3 -70.40 11.38 5.67
CA ILE A 3 -70.22 10.65 4.39
C ILE A 3 -68.73 10.84 3.99
N VAL A 4 -68.07 9.74 3.57
CA VAL A 4 -67.25 9.50 2.35
C VAL A 4 -66.08 10.42 1.90
N LEU A 5 -64.99 9.72 1.54
CA LEU A 5 -63.86 10.01 0.63
C LEU A 5 -64.12 10.96 -0.57
N ARG A 6 -63.03 11.53 -1.14
CA ARG A 6 -62.66 11.36 -2.58
C ARG A 6 -61.30 11.97 -2.99
N LEU A 7 -60.56 11.20 -3.80
CA LEU A 7 -59.48 11.60 -4.73
C LEU A 7 -60.01 12.47 -5.89
N PRO A 8 -59.12 13.15 -6.68
CA PRO A 8 -58.70 12.66 -8.03
C PRO A 8 -57.19 12.88 -8.30
N VAL A 9 -56.42 11.98 -8.93
CA VAL A 9 -56.29 11.55 -10.35
C VAL A 9 -55.74 12.61 -11.34
N LEU A 10 -54.46 12.37 -11.71
CA LEU A 10 -53.71 12.55 -12.98
C LEU A 10 -54.12 13.61 -14.04
N LEU A 11 -53.10 14.29 -14.59
CA LEU A 11 -52.84 14.29 -16.04
C LEU A 11 -51.36 14.61 -16.38
N LEU A 12 -50.81 13.84 -17.33
CA LEU A 12 -49.49 13.97 -17.97
C LEU A 12 -49.42 15.16 -18.93
N GLY A 13 -48.20 15.65 -19.17
CA GLY A 13 -47.82 16.43 -20.36
C GLY A 13 -46.32 16.74 -20.39
N ALA A 14 -45.56 15.98 -21.19
CA ALA A 14 -44.15 16.21 -21.53
C ALA A 14 -44.01 17.17 -22.75
N VAL A 15 -42.75 17.41 -23.20
CA VAL A 15 -42.27 18.06 -24.46
C VAL A 15 -41.84 19.53 -24.22
N THR A 16 -40.63 20.06 -24.51
CA THR A 16 -39.43 19.65 -25.30
C THR A 16 -38.21 20.56 -24.98
N LEU A 17 -37.01 20.09 -25.30
CA LEU A 17 -35.76 20.85 -25.41
C LEU A 17 -35.79 21.96 -26.49
N SER A 18 -35.09 23.07 -26.21
CA SER A 18 -34.15 23.70 -27.16
C SER A 18 -33.21 24.63 -26.40
N GLY A 19 -31.90 24.54 -26.68
CA GLY A 19 -30.85 25.27 -25.98
C GLY A 19 -30.57 26.67 -26.54
N CYS A 20 -29.76 27.42 -25.79
CA CYS A 20 -28.79 28.36 -26.34
C CYS A 20 -27.73 28.71 -25.29
N VAL A 21 -26.49 28.75 -25.76
CA VAL A 21 -25.25 29.17 -25.10
C VAL A 21 -25.34 30.62 -24.62
N ASP A 22 -24.81 30.92 -23.42
CA ASP A 22 -24.03 32.13 -23.15
C ASP A 22 -23.30 32.03 -21.79
N ARG A 23 -21.97 32.22 -21.82
CA ARG A 23 -21.14 32.76 -20.73
C ARG A 23 -20.78 34.19 -21.15
N PRO A 24 -20.75 35.19 -20.26
CA PRO A 24 -19.52 35.39 -19.46
C PRO A 24 -19.66 36.06 -18.07
N ASN A 25 -18.69 35.76 -17.21
CA ASN A 25 -18.04 36.63 -16.22
C ASN A 25 -18.91 37.56 -15.34
N GLY A 26 -19.10 37.14 -14.08
CA GLY A 26 -19.42 38.01 -12.95
C GLY A 26 -18.74 37.49 -11.66
N PRO A 27 -18.39 38.36 -10.70
CA PRO A 27 -17.71 37.95 -9.47
C PRO A 27 -18.64 37.08 -8.63
N VAL A 28 -18.17 35.92 -8.21
CA VAL A 28 -18.90 35.05 -7.28
C VAL A 28 -18.96 35.78 -5.94
N VAL A 29 -20.15 36.28 -5.62
CA VAL A 29 -20.50 36.81 -4.29
C VAL A 29 -20.46 35.65 -3.30
N ALA A 30 -19.80 35.86 -2.16
CA ALA A 30 -19.73 34.91 -1.06
C ALA A 30 -21.13 34.58 -0.53
N GLY A 31 -21.73 33.54 -1.09
CA GLY A 31 -22.97 32.93 -0.62
C GLY A 31 -22.64 31.73 0.26
N ASP A 32 -22.84 31.92 1.56
CA ASP A 32 -23.19 30.93 2.58
C ASP A 32 -22.70 29.47 2.35
N LEU A 33 -21.43 29.22 2.72
CA LEU A 33 -20.79 27.89 2.67
C LEU A 33 -21.28 26.92 3.77
N THR A 34 -22.37 27.21 4.49
CA THR A 34 -22.78 26.39 5.66
C THR A 34 -23.70 25.21 5.34
N LYS A 35 -23.86 24.81 4.07
CA LYS A 35 -24.91 23.83 3.71
C LYS A 35 -24.51 22.45 3.20
N ASP A 36 -23.23 22.14 2.99
CA ASP A 36 -22.81 20.77 2.61
C ASP A 36 -21.63 20.26 3.46
N PHE A 37 -21.65 20.53 4.76
CA PHE A 37 -20.77 19.81 5.69
C PHE A 37 -21.48 18.54 6.14
N GLU A 38 -21.20 17.40 5.49
CA GLU A 38 -21.43 16.10 6.10
C GLU A 38 -20.70 16.09 7.45
N VAL A 39 -21.46 16.26 8.54
CA VAL A 39 -20.98 16.03 9.89
C VAL A 39 -20.82 14.52 10.03
N ALA A 40 -19.57 14.05 9.98
CA ALA A 40 -19.24 12.63 9.98
C ALA A 40 -19.62 11.96 11.31
N ALA A 41 -20.46 10.94 11.23
CA ALA A 41 -20.74 10.03 12.32
C ALA A 41 -19.45 9.36 12.85
N ALA A 42 -19.50 8.82 14.08
CA ALA A 42 -18.43 8.00 14.63
C ALA A 42 -18.03 6.91 13.63
N ALA A 43 -16.77 6.91 13.21
CA ALA A 43 -16.27 5.97 12.22
C ALA A 43 -15.66 4.75 12.89
N SER A 44 -15.94 3.55 12.36
CA SER A 44 -15.18 2.35 12.70
C SER A 44 -13.74 2.50 12.18
N ALA A 45 -12.78 1.84 12.83
CA ALA A 45 -11.35 1.94 12.50
C ALA A 45 -10.73 0.54 12.37
N VAL A 46 -9.70 0.39 11.55
CA VAL A 46 -8.74 -0.72 11.70
C VAL A 46 -7.63 -0.21 12.60
N CYS A 47 -7.71 -0.49 13.90
CA CYS A 47 -6.60 -0.27 14.81
C CYS A 47 -5.70 -1.51 14.77
N ASP A 48 -4.63 -1.45 14.00
CA ASP A 48 -3.58 -2.44 14.06
C ASP A 48 -2.33 -1.72 14.59
N VAL A 49 -1.77 -2.17 15.71
CA VAL A 49 -0.54 -1.57 16.27
C VAL A 49 0.55 -2.63 16.49
N ASP A 50 0.34 -3.86 16.03
CA ASP A 50 1.29 -4.99 16.16
C ASP A 50 1.89 -5.15 17.57
N GLY A 51 1.06 -4.95 18.60
CA GLY A 51 1.48 -5.01 20.01
C GLY A 51 2.27 -3.80 20.52
N ALA A 52 2.58 -2.81 19.68
CA ALA A 52 3.16 -1.54 20.11
C ALA A 52 2.11 -0.71 20.87
N ALA A 53 2.16 -0.78 22.20
CA ALA A 53 1.27 -0.04 23.08
C ALA A 53 2.00 1.12 23.74
N TRP A 54 1.52 2.34 23.49
CA TRP A 54 1.90 3.50 24.29
C TRP A 54 1.21 3.38 25.65
N LYS A 55 1.99 3.01 26.68
CA LYS A 55 1.55 3.02 28.08
C LYS A 55 1.87 4.36 28.69
N GLY A 56 1.13 5.37 28.26
CA GLY A 56 1.27 6.72 28.75
C GLY A 56 0.77 6.91 30.19
N ASP A 57 1.01 8.10 30.72
CA ASP A 57 0.79 8.47 32.11
C ASP A 57 0.01 9.80 32.23
N ALA A 58 -1.01 9.96 31.38
CA ALA A 58 -1.80 11.19 31.32
C ALA A 58 -2.39 11.56 32.70
N ASP A 59 -2.05 12.73 33.20
CA ASP A 59 -2.62 13.30 34.42
C ASP A 59 -3.91 14.08 34.14
N GLU A 60 -4.53 14.65 35.18
CA GLU A 60 -5.79 15.38 35.03
C GLU A 60 -5.68 16.60 34.09
N ALA A 61 -4.52 17.28 34.07
CA ALA A 61 -4.31 18.43 33.20
C ALA A 61 -4.23 18.01 31.72
N VAL A 62 -3.52 16.92 31.43
CA VAL A 62 -3.48 16.33 30.08
C VAL A 62 -4.86 15.84 29.64
N LEU A 63 -5.62 15.20 30.53
CA LEU A 63 -6.95 14.69 30.21
C LEU A 63 -7.98 15.81 29.97
N ASN A 64 -7.85 16.95 30.64
CA ASN A 64 -8.68 18.13 30.38
C ASN A 64 -8.46 18.67 28.96
N ASP A 65 -7.24 18.55 28.42
CA ASP A 65 -6.91 19.00 27.08
C ASP A 65 -7.26 17.98 25.99
N LEU A 66 -7.05 16.68 26.23
CA LEU A 66 -7.17 15.60 25.22
C LEU A 66 -8.49 14.82 25.25
N ALA A 67 -9.17 14.80 26.39
CA ALA A 67 -10.41 14.04 26.58
C ALA A 67 -11.42 14.76 27.50
N PRO A 68 -11.70 16.06 27.29
CA PRO A 68 -12.57 16.85 28.19
C PRO A 68 -13.98 16.29 28.31
N SER A 69 -14.44 15.51 27.32
CA SER A 69 -15.76 14.88 27.30
C SER A 69 -15.80 13.46 27.87
N GLY A 70 -14.63 12.90 28.24
CA GLY A 70 -14.47 11.50 28.61
C GLY A 70 -13.70 10.67 27.58
N PRO A 71 -14.17 10.52 26.32
CA PRO A 71 -13.39 9.93 25.24
C PRO A 71 -12.42 10.93 24.59
N VAL A 72 -11.35 10.40 23.98
CA VAL A 72 -10.45 11.16 23.09
C VAL A 72 -11.09 11.20 21.70
N ARG A 73 -11.50 12.38 21.23
CA ARG A 73 -12.13 12.53 19.90
C ARG A 73 -11.10 13.04 18.90
N VAL A 74 -10.77 12.22 17.91
CA VAL A 74 -9.72 12.51 16.93
C VAL A 74 -10.30 12.76 15.55
N GLY A 75 -9.98 13.93 14.99
CA GLY A 75 -10.27 14.27 13.60
C GLY A 75 -9.25 13.65 12.65
N ILE A 76 -9.75 12.95 11.63
CA ILE A 76 -8.96 12.27 10.60
C ILE A 76 -9.32 12.83 9.23
N ASN A 77 -8.37 13.47 8.54
CA ASN A 77 -8.57 13.88 7.15
C ASN A 77 -8.27 12.72 6.20
N PHE A 78 -9.32 12.06 5.72
CA PHE A 78 -9.19 10.96 4.77
C PHE A 78 -8.99 11.42 3.32
N GLY A 79 -9.10 12.73 3.05
CA GLY A 79 -8.73 13.33 1.77
C GLY A 79 -7.22 13.43 1.56
N ASN A 80 -6.41 13.24 2.61
CA ASN A 80 -4.95 13.13 2.51
C ASN A 80 -4.54 11.66 2.58
N THR A 81 -4.49 11.02 1.42
CA THR A 81 -4.17 9.58 1.28
C THR A 81 -2.77 9.20 1.74
N ASN A 82 -1.84 10.17 1.86
CA ASN A 82 -0.53 9.91 2.46
C ASN A 82 -0.63 9.65 3.98
N ASN A 83 -1.79 9.85 4.61
CA ASN A 83 -1.90 9.89 6.06
C ASN A 83 -3.13 9.17 6.60
N ALA A 84 -4.27 9.20 5.89
CA ALA A 84 -5.42 8.35 6.17
C ALA A 84 -6.27 8.12 4.91
N THR A 85 -7.01 7.02 4.91
CA THR A 85 -8.01 6.68 3.89
C THR A 85 -9.33 6.29 4.56
N ARG A 86 -10.42 6.39 3.80
CA ARG A 86 -11.75 5.95 4.22
C ARG A 86 -12.25 4.90 3.24
N ASN A 87 -12.58 3.72 3.75
CA ASN A 87 -13.24 2.69 2.96
C ASN A 87 -14.61 3.23 2.50
N PRO A 88 -14.88 3.33 1.18
CA PRO A 88 -16.10 3.93 0.68
C PRO A 88 -17.35 3.06 0.92
N VAL A 89 -17.17 1.76 1.19
CA VAL A 89 -18.26 0.80 1.43
C VAL A 89 -18.61 0.72 2.91
N THR A 90 -17.61 0.55 3.77
CA THR A 90 -17.81 0.36 5.21
C THR A 90 -17.76 1.67 5.99
N GLY A 91 -17.26 2.75 5.37
CA GLY A 91 -16.96 4.01 6.04
C GLY A 91 -15.77 3.94 7.00
N GLN A 92 -15.08 2.80 7.08
CA GLN A 92 -14.01 2.52 8.03
C GLN A 92 -12.76 3.34 7.69
N LEU A 93 -12.14 3.95 8.69
CA LEU A 93 -10.90 4.70 8.54
C LEU A 93 -9.68 3.80 8.77
N SER A 94 -8.62 4.01 7.98
CA SER A 94 -7.31 3.39 8.15
C SER A 94 -6.18 4.34 7.74
N GLY A 95 -4.93 3.96 8.03
CA GLY A 95 -3.73 4.72 7.66
C GLY A 95 -2.94 5.24 8.85
N VAL A 96 -1.82 5.91 8.59
CA VAL A 96 -0.86 6.37 9.61
C VAL A 96 -1.52 7.17 10.73
N ALA A 97 -2.36 8.14 10.39
CA ALA A 97 -3.08 8.96 11.38
C ALA A 97 -4.05 8.15 12.26
N VAL A 98 -4.63 7.07 11.72
CA VAL A 98 -5.56 6.21 12.46
C VAL A 98 -4.81 5.34 13.46
N ASP A 99 -3.72 4.71 13.04
CA ASP A 99 -2.87 3.90 13.93
C ASP A 99 -2.27 4.75 15.05
N MET A 100 -1.83 5.97 14.71
CA MET A 100 -1.36 6.98 15.66
C MET A 100 -2.46 7.36 16.67
N ALA A 101 -3.69 7.57 16.22
CA ALA A 101 -4.81 7.87 17.11
C ALA A 101 -5.15 6.70 18.06
N CYS A 102 -5.12 5.47 17.55
CA CYS A 102 -5.34 4.25 18.34
C CYS A 102 -4.29 4.11 19.46
N ALA A 103 -3.02 4.30 19.14
CA ALA A 103 -1.94 4.22 20.11
C ALA A 103 -1.95 5.39 21.11
N LEU A 104 -2.27 6.62 20.68
CA LEU A 104 -2.38 7.77 21.59
C LEU A 104 -3.46 7.52 22.65
N ALA A 105 -4.65 7.09 22.21
CA ALA A 105 -5.79 6.88 23.10
C ALA A 105 -5.49 5.81 24.16
N SER A 106 -4.74 4.75 23.83
CA SER A 106 -4.38 3.72 24.82
C SER A 106 -3.55 4.27 25.98
N GLY A 107 -2.75 5.32 25.76
CA GLY A 107 -1.95 5.94 26.82
C GLY A 107 -2.72 6.88 27.74
N THR A 108 -3.99 7.16 27.42
CA THR A 108 -4.87 8.04 28.21
C THR A 108 -5.86 7.28 29.08
N ASP A 109 -5.96 5.95 28.93
CA ASP A 109 -7.01 5.11 29.52
C ASP A 109 -8.45 5.60 29.21
N ARG A 110 -8.63 6.32 28.09
CA ARG A 110 -9.93 6.81 27.61
C ARG A 110 -10.35 6.12 26.31
N PRO A 111 -11.67 5.96 26.07
CA PRO A 111 -12.16 5.46 24.80
C PRO A 111 -11.78 6.39 23.64
N LEU A 112 -11.47 5.81 22.48
CA LEU A 112 -11.21 6.56 21.24
C LEU A 112 -12.51 6.77 20.45
N THR A 113 -12.71 7.98 19.92
CA THR A 113 -13.72 8.27 18.90
C THR A 113 -13.05 8.90 17.69
N LEU A 114 -13.16 8.27 16.52
CA LEU A 114 -12.66 8.85 15.27
C LEU A 114 -13.78 9.59 14.53
N VAL A 115 -13.43 10.76 14.00
CA VAL A 115 -14.31 11.59 13.17
C VAL A 115 -13.60 11.88 11.85
N GLY A 116 -14.16 11.39 10.75
CA GLY A 116 -13.59 11.59 9.41
C GLY A 116 -13.93 12.96 8.83
N TYR A 117 -12.97 13.58 8.15
CA TYR A 117 -13.16 14.83 7.42
C TYR A 117 -12.60 14.71 6.00
N ALA A 118 -13.30 15.27 5.02
CA ALA A 118 -12.89 15.20 3.62
C ALA A 118 -11.70 16.11 3.26
N GLY A 119 -11.31 17.02 4.17
CA GLY A 119 -10.22 17.96 3.93
C GLY A 119 -9.87 18.80 5.17
N VAL A 120 -8.86 19.66 5.02
CA VAL A 120 -8.34 20.49 6.13
C VAL A 120 -9.33 21.58 6.60
N PRO A 121 -10.04 22.32 5.73
CA PRO A 121 -10.99 23.35 6.20
C PRO A 121 -12.10 22.83 7.13
N PRO A 122 -12.87 21.76 6.80
CA PRO A 122 -13.90 21.26 7.70
C PRO A 122 -13.32 20.64 8.98
N LEU A 123 -12.13 20.04 8.91
CA LEU A 123 -11.41 19.52 10.07
C LEU A 123 -11.02 20.65 11.05
N LEU A 124 -10.47 21.76 10.55
CA LEU A 124 -10.14 22.92 11.36
C LEU A 124 -11.39 23.51 12.03
N ALA A 125 -12.51 23.59 11.31
CA ALA A 125 -13.78 23.99 11.89
C ALA A 125 -14.22 23.04 13.02
N GLY A 126 -14.03 21.73 12.85
CA GLY A 126 -14.26 20.72 13.89
C GLY A 126 -13.42 20.93 15.15
N LEU A 127 -12.14 21.28 15.00
CA LEU A 127 -11.27 21.62 16.13
C LEU A 127 -11.71 22.91 16.84
N THR A 128 -12.02 23.98 16.08
CA THR A 128 -12.41 25.27 16.66
C THR A 128 -13.77 25.22 17.37
N THR A 129 -14.68 24.37 16.89
CA THR A 129 -16.02 24.19 17.50
C THR A 129 -16.03 23.19 18.66
N GLY A 130 -14.91 22.49 18.91
CA GLY A 130 -14.82 21.45 19.94
C GLY A 130 -15.55 20.15 19.57
N ALA A 131 -15.81 19.90 18.28
CA ALA A 131 -16.35 18.64 17.78
C ALA A 131 -15.34 17.49 17.90
N VAL A 132 -14.04 17.81 17.78
CA VAL A 132 -12.90 16.93 18.03
C VAL A 132 -11.88 17.64 18.92
N ASP A 133 -11.09 16.87 19.66
CA ASP A 133 -10.12 17.35 20.64
C ASP A 133 -8.71 17.50 20.04
N LEU A 134 -8.35 16.64 19.09
CA LEU A 134 -7.14 16.76 18.27
C LEU A 134 -7.34 16.28 16.84
N ALA A 135 -6.41 16.58 15.95
CA ALA A 135 -6.40 16.02 14.59
C ALA A 135 -5.00 15.72 14.06
N PHE A 136 -4.84 14.64 13.29
CA PHE A 136 -3.58 14.22 12.67
C PHE A 136 -3.53 14.60 11.19
N THR A 137 -3.40 15.89 10.83
CA THR A 137 -3.46 16.34 9.42
C THR A 137 -3.23 17.86 9.30
N LEU A 138 -2.11 18.35 9.81
CA LEU A 138 -1.73 19.76 9.65
C LEU A 138 -0.34 19.88 9.02
N ALA A 139 -0.16 20.88 8.16
CA ALA A 139 1.17 21.30 7.76
C ALA A 139 1.93 21.76 9.00
N SER A 140 3.21 21.41 9.13
CA SER A 140 4.05 21.72 10.30
C SER A 140 4.25 23.22 10.61
N ALA A 141 3.73 24.12 9.77
CA ALA A 141 3.77 25.55 9.98
C ALA A 141 2.58 26.00 10.85
N GLY A 142 2.87 26.72 11.94
CA GLY A 142 1.88 27.18 12.91
C GLY A 142 0.73 27.98 12.28
N SER A 143 -0.44 27.90 12.92
CA SER A 143 -1.62 28.64 12.53
C SER A 143 -2.07 29.58 13.64
N ASN A 144 -2.87 30.59 13.32
CA ASN A 144 -3.47 31.47 14.32
C ASN A 144 -4.67 30.84 15.05
N VAL A 145 -4.98 29.56 14.80
CA VAL A 145 -6.21 28.90 15.27
C VAL A 145 -5.97 27.58 16.01
N VAL A 146 -4.83 26.93 15.78
CA VAL A 146 -4.43 25.66 16.43
C VAL A 146 -2.93 25.64 16.71
N ASN A 147 -2.56 24.99 17.80
CA ASN A 147 -1.18 24.61 18.11
C ASN A 147 -0.83 23.32 17.37
N VAL A 148 0.39 23.25 16.81
CA VAL A 148 0.86 22.13 15.99
C VAL A 148 1.96 21.37 16.73
N ALA A 149 1.82 20.06 16.81
CA ALA A 149 2.76 19.15 17.46
C ALA A 149 3.98 18.86 16.57
N LEU A 150 4.90 18.03 17.06
CA LEU A 150 5.95 17.42 16.25
C LEU A 150 5.36 16.71 15.03
N SER A 151 6.08 16.78 13.91
CA SER A 151 5.67 16.09 12.71
C SER A 151 5.93 14.59 12.82
N HIS A 152 4.94 13.80 12.42
CA HIS A 152 4.99 12.33 12.42
C HIS A 152 5.28 11.76 11.04
N LEU A 153 5.02 12.49 9.96
CA LEU A 153 5.23 12.03 8.58
C LEU A 153 5.71 13.16 7.68
N GLY A 154 6.66 12.90 6.78
CA GLY A 154 7.13 13.85 5.75
C GLY A 154 6.83 13.32 4.35
N VAL A 155 6.15 14.10 3.51
CA VAL A 155 5.87 13.73 2.11
C VAL A 155 6.93 14.34 1.19
N GLU A 156 7.64 13.50 0.46
CA GLU A 156 8.67 13.91 -0.49
C GLU A 156 8.04 14.41 -1.79
N ASN A 157 8.37 15.63 -2.18
CA ASN A 157 7.92 16.24 -3.43
C ASN A 157 9.11 16.48 -4.35
N THR A 158 8.98 16.03 -5.59
CA THR A 158 9.98 16.16 -6.64
C THR A 158 9.30 16.49 -7.97
N TYR A 159 10.07 16.44 -9.06
CA TYR A 159 9.54 16.61 -10.40
C TYR A 159 9.48 15.27 -11.13
N LEU A 160 8.33 15.04 -11.77
CA LEU A 160 8.20 14.08 -12.84
C LEU A 160 8.56 14.73 -14.18
N VAL A 161 9.43 14.06 -14.96
CA VAL A 161 9.92 14.54 -16.25
C VAL A 161 9.91 13.41 -17.29
N PRO A 162 9.79 13.70 -18.60
CA PRO A 162 9.96 12.69 -19.65
C PRO A 162 11.38 12.12 -19.63
N ASN A 163 11.58 10.83 -19.93
CA ASN A 163 12.89 10.15 -19.95
C ASN A 163 13.91 10.79 -20.88
N THR A 164 13.45 11.44 -21.94
CA THR A 164 14.26 12.21 -22.89
C THR A 164 14.66 13.59 -22.37
N SER A 165 14.09 14.04 -21.24
CA SER A 165 14.39 15.35 -20.65
C SER A 165 15.85 15.44 -20.21
N PRO A 166 16.53 16.58 -20.45
CA PRO A 166 17.92 16.77 -20.03
C PRO A 166 18.10 16.93 -18.51
N PHE A 167 17.03 17.22 -17.76
CA PHE A 167 17.11 17.52 -16.32
C PHE A 167 17.58 16.30 -15.50
N GLN A 168 18.63 16.44 -14.71
CA GLN A 168 19.16 15.36 -13.87
C GLN A 168 18.83 15.57 -12.39
N SER A 169 18.63 16.82 -11.98
CA SER A 169 18.34 17.23 -10.60
C SER A 169 17.22 18.26 -10.55
N VAL A 170 16.64 18.41 -9.36
CA VAL A 170 15.61 19.43 -9.09
C VAL A 170 16.09 20.85 -9.44
N ALA A 171 17.39 21.12 -9.24
CA ALA A 171 17.98 22.43 -9.52
C ALA A 171 17.97 22.77 -11.02
N ASP A 172 18.02 21.77 -11.91
CA ASP A 172 18.04 21.98 -13.36
C ASP A 172 16.69 22.51 -13.90
N VAL A 173 15.62 22.32 -13.13
CA VAL A 173 14.25 22.63 -13.55
C VAL A 173 13.92 24.12 -13.39
N ASP A 174 14.55 24.83 -12.44
CA ASP A 174 14.34 26.28 -12.27
C ASP A 174 15.19 27.10 -13.27
N ALA A 175 14.84 27.01 -14.56
CA ALA A 175 15.54 27.66 -15.65
C ALA A 175 14.60 28.50 -16.55
N PRO A 176 15.12 29.56 -17.21
CA PRO A 176 14.31 30.38 -18.10
C PRO A 176 13.64 29.57 -19.22
N GLY A 177 12.34 29.79 -19.42
CA GLY A 177 11.56 29.11 -20.46
C GLY A 177 11.08 27.71 -20.09
N VAL A 178 11.41 27.19 -18.91
CA VAL A 178 10.87 25.93 -18.40
C VAL A 178 9.45 26.14 -17.87
N LEU A 179 8.52 25.30 -18.32
CA LEU A 179 7.14 25.24 -17.86
C LEU A 179 6.94 24.06 -16.93
N ILE A 180 6.38 24.31 -15.76
CA ILE A 180 6.14 23.30 -14.72
C ILE A 180 4.65 23.24 -14.42
N SER A 181 4.01 22.09 -14.66
CA SER A 181 2.61 21.90 -14.28
C SER A 181 2.45 21.58 -12.79
N VAL A 182 1.41 22.13 -12.16
CA VAL A 182 1.07 21.87 -10.75
C VAL A 182 -0.43 22.02 -10.49
N ALA A 183 -0.98 21.28 -9.53
CA ALA A 183 -2.37 21.47 -9.07
C ALA A 183 -2.46 22.64 -8.10
N GLN A 184 -3.40 23.55 -8.35
CA GLN A 184 -3.51 24.80 -7.60
C GLN A 184 -3.83 24.54 -6.11
N GLY A 185 -3.13 25.25 -5.23
CA GLY A 185 -3.39 25.27 -3.79
C GLY A 185 -2.83 24.08 -3.00
N ASN A 186 -2.15 23.13 -3.65
CA ASN A 186 -1.45 22.05 -2.95
C ASN A 186 -0.07 22.51 -2.42
N SER A 187 0.60 21.68 -1.62
CA SER A 187 1.89 22.04 -1.01
C SER A 187 3.01 22.35 -2.04
N PRO A 188 3.18 21.60 -3.14
CA PRO A 188 4.07 22.00 -4.24
C PRO A 188 3.78 23.39 -4.81
N ASP A 189 2.51 23.72 -5.09
CA ASP A 189 2.14 25.02 -5.66
C ASP A 189 2.53 26.16 -4.72
N VAL A 190 2.15 26.07 -3.44
CA VAL A 190 2.45 27.11 -2.44
C VAL A 190 3.95 27.31 -2.28
N TYR A 191 4.72 26.22 -2.18
CA TYR A 191 6.16 26.28 -2.02
C TYR A 191 6.85 26.88 -3.26
N LEU A 192 6.58 26.32 -4.45
CA LEU A 192 7.22 26.75 -5.68
C LEU A 192 6.84 28.19 -6.07
N SER A 193 5.63 28.63 -5.71
CA SER A 193 5.21 30.03 -5.86
C SER A 193 6.09 31.02 -5.09
N ALA A 194 6.68 30.57 -3.98
CA ALA A 194 7.53 31.40 -3.12
C ALA A 194 9.03 31.25 -3.43
N THR A 195 9.45 30.12 -4.01
CA THR A 195 10.88 29.79 -4.14
C THR A 195 11.42 29.86 -5.56
N LEU A 196 10.61 29.58 -6.60
CA LEU A 196 11.07 29.59 -7.99
C LEU A 196 11.53 30.99 -8.41
N GLN A 197 12.64 31.06 -9.15
CA GLN A 197 13.22 32.31 -9.62
C GLN A 197 13.06 32.51 -11.14
N HIS A 198 13.06 31.42 -11.93
CA HIS A 198 13.19 31.48 -13.38
C HIS A 198 12.13 30.69 -14.15
N ALA A 199 11.74 29.50 -13.68
CA ALA A 199 10.72 28.68 -14.34
C ALA A 199 9.30 29.24 -14.13
N THR A 200 8.37 28.88 -15.02
CA THR A 200 6.98 29.34 -14.97
C THR A 200 6.04 28.20 -14.54
N LEU A 201 5.23 28.46 -13.51
CA LEU A 201 4.18 27.54 -13.07
C LEU A 201 2.95 27.61 -13.98
N VAL A 202 2.51 26.45 -14.45
CA VAL A 202 1.25 26.24 -15.17
C VAL A 202 0.28 25.54 -14.22
N ARG A 203 -0.64 26.31 -13.65
CA ARG A 203 -1.59 25.81 -12.64
C ARG A 203 -2.81 25.19 -13.30
N THR A 204 -3.26 24.08 -12.73
CA THR A 204 -4.51 23.39 -13.10
C THR A 204 -5.38 23.19 -11.87
N ALA A 205 -6.67 22.87 -12.07
CA ALA A 205 -7.59 22.69 -10.95
C ALA A 205 -7.32 21.38 -10.18
N THR A 206 -6.77 20.36 -10.85
CA THR A 206 -6.59 19.02 -10.26
C THR A 206 -5.25 18.38 -10.65
N VAL A 207 -4.77 17.45 -9.83
CA VAL A 207 -3.54 16.69 -10.11
C VAL A 207 -3.58 15.96 -11.46
N PRO A 208 -4.66 15.24 -11.84
CA PRO A 208 -4.75 14.60 -13.16
C PRO A 208 -4.62 15.58 -14.33
N GLN A 209 -5.17 16.79 -14.22
CA GLN A 209 -5.03 17.81 -15.27
C GLN A 209 -3.57 18.26 -15.42
N ALA A 210 -2.86 18.52 -14.32
CA ALA A 210 -1.44 18.88 -14.37
C ALA A 210 -0.60 17.78 -15.02
N LEU A 211 -0.82 16.51 -14.63
CA LEU A 211 -0.14 15.36 -15.20
C LEU A 211 -0.44 15.17 -16.70
N ALA A 212 -1.67 15.44 -17.14
CA ALA A 212 -2.04 15.39 -18.56
C ALA A 212 -1.30 16.44 -19.40
N LEU A 213 -1.01 17.63 -18.87
CA LEU A 213 -0.19 18.63 -19.57
C LEU A 213 1.23 18.10 -19.84
N LEU A 214 1.80 17.38 -18.87
CA LEU A 214 3.12 16.75 -19.04
C LEU A 214 3.07 15.64 -20.10
N ALA A 215 2.05 14.77 -20.02
CA ALA A 215 1.88 13.69 -20.99
C ALA A 215 1.66 14.18 -22.42
N GLY A 216 0.94 15.30 -22.58
CA GLY A 216 0.74 15.97 -23.86
C GLY A 216 1.94 16.76 -24.37
N GLY A 217 3.06 16.79 -23.64
CA GLY A 217 4.27 17.56 -24.02
C GLY A 217 4.09 19.08 -23.96
N GLN A 218 3.07 19.57 -23.26
CA GLN A 218 2.75 20.99 -23.15
C GLN A 218 3.58 21.70 -22.07
N VAL A 219 4.16 20.93 -21.15
CA VAL A 219 5.08 21.41 -20.11
C VAL A 219 6.33 20.52 -20.07
N ASN A 220 7.38 21.00 -19.43
CA ASN A 220 8.66 20.31 -19.33
C ASN A 220 8.74 19.38 -18.11
N ALA A 221 8.01 19.72 -17.05
CA ALA A 221 7.98 18.98 -15.79
C ALA A 221 6.60 19.06 -15.12
N TYR A 222 6.29 18.10 -14.26
CA TYR A 222 5.19 18.13 -13.32
C TYR A 222 5.74 18.18 -11.90
N ALA A 223 5.15 18.99 -11.02
CA ALA A 223 5.52 19.11 -9.62
C ALA A 223 4.50 18.43 -8.71
N GLY A 224 4.91 17.39 -7.98
CA GLY A 224 4.02 16.68 -7.08
C GLY A 224 4.74 15.85 -6.02
N GLY A 225 3.92 15.10 -5.27
CA GLY A 225 4.43 14.11 -4.32
C GLY A 225 4.89 12.84 -5.05
N ARG A 226 6.03 12.28 -4.62
CA ARG A 226 6.62 11.06 -5.20
C ARG A 226 5.63 9.89 -5.26
N SER A 227 4.74 9.75 -4.28
CA SER A 227 3.66 8.75 -4.29
C SER A 227 2.80 8.85 -5.56
N GLY A 228 2.26 10.03 -5.84
CA GLY A 228 1.40 10.27 -7.00
C GLY A 228 2.14 10.20 -8.35
N GLU A 229 3.42 10.59 -8.37
CA GLU A 229 4.25 10.55 -9.58
C GLU A 229 4.65 9.14 -9.98
N ALA A 230 5.09 8.33 -9.00
CA ALA A 230 5.40 6.92 -9.23
C ALA A 230 4.16 6.16 -9.74
N MET A 231 2.98 6.50 -9.23
CA MET A 231 1.72 5.94 -9.70
C MET A 231 1.38 6.33 -11.14
N PHE A 232 1.60 7.60 -11.52
CA PHE A 232 1.31 8.08 -12.86
C PHE A 232 2.26 7.51 -13.93
N ILE A 233 3.56 7.38 -13.62
CA ILE A 233 4.51 6.68 -14.50
C ILE A 233 4.04 5.25 -14.75
N ALA A 234 3.66 4.55 -13.68
CA ALA A 234 3.25 3.15 -13.75
C ALA A 234 1.96 2.94 -14.55
N SER A 235 1.06 3.93 -14.58
CA SER A 235 -0.27 3.76 -15.17
C SER A 235 -0.51 4.40 -16.52
N SER A 236 0.16 5.52 -16.81
CA SER A 236 -0.26 6.42 -17.91
C SER A 236 0.90 7.09 -18.65
N PHE A 237 2.11 7.04 -18.09
CA PHE A 237 3.27 7.72 -18.65
C PHE A 237 4.56 6.87 -18.58
N PRO A 238 4.61 5.75 -19.35
CA PRO A 238 5.69 4.75 -19.25
C PRO A 238 7.06 5.29 -19.67
N SER A 239 7.12 6.46 -20.29
CA SER A 239 8.36 7.13 -20.70
C SER A 239 8.73 8.32 -19.80
N GLY A 240 8.27 8.36 -18.55
CA GLY A 240 8.66 9.35 -17.54
C GLY A 240 9.56 8.79 -16.44
N ARG A 241 10.31 9.66 -15.76
CA ARG A 241 11.05 9.37 -14.53
C ARG A 241 10.92 10.50 -13.53
N MET A 242 11.05 10.16 -12.26
CA MET A 242 11.19 11.13 -11.17
C MET A 242 12.64 11.59 -11.06
N LEU A 243 12.83 12.84 -10.66
CA LEU A 243 14.17 13.32 -10.29
C LEU A 243 14.60 12.73 -8.94
N PRO A 244 15.92 12.46 -8.77
CA PRO A 244 16.43 11.75 -7.59
C PRO A 244 16.39 12.60 -6.31
N ASP A 245 16.39 13.93 -6.45
CA ASP A 245 16.36 14.87 -5.33
C ASP A 245 14.94 15.39 -5.08
N ASN A 246 14.69 16.00 -3.92
CA ASN A 246 13.40 16.57 -3.55
C ASN A 246 13.52 18.10 -3.40
N PHE A 247 12.54 18.87 -3.89
CA PHE A 247 12.49 20.32 -3.62
C PHE A 247 11.78 20.64 -2.30
N LEU A 248 10.91 19.76 -1.82
CA LEU A 248 10.13 19.97 -0.60
C LEU A 248 9.86 18.63 0.10
N ILE A 249 10.10 18.58 1.40
CA ILE A 249 9.52 17.57 2.29
C ILE A 249 8.37 18.23 3.05
N ALA A 250 7.14 17.93 2.66
CA ALA A 250 5.94 18.48 3.28
C ALA A 250 5.61 17.68 4.55
N ASN A 251 5.92 18.27 5.71
CA ASN A 251 5.70 17.62 6.99
C ASN A 251 4.24 17.71 7.45
N ILE A 252 3.73 16.57 7.90
CA ILE A 252 2.40 16.35 8.46
C ILE A 252 2.56 16.15 9.96
N ALA A 253 1.74 16.87 10.74
CA ALA A 253 1.73 16.84 12.19
C ALA A 253 0.30 16.70 12.74
N ALA A 254 0.23 16.40 14.04
CA ALA A 254 -0.99 16.57 14.82
C ALA A 254 -1.19 18.04 15.23
N GLY A 255 -2.43 18.42 15.57
CA GLY A 255 -2.67 19.69 16.25
C GLY A 255 -3.89 19.70 17.14
N LEU A 256 -3.88 20.67 18.04
CA LEU A 256 -4.85 20.88 19.11
C LEU A 256 -5.33 22.34 19.10
N PRO A 257 -6.51 22.64 19.65
CA PRO A 257 -6.96 24.02 19.83
C PRO A 257 -5.96 24.83 20.67
N LEU A 258 -5.93 26.15 20.46
CA LEU A 258 -5.11 27.06 21.27
C LEU A 258 -5.48 26.96 22.76
N GLY A 259 -4.48 27.00 23.64
CA GLY A 259 -4.66 26.90 25.10
C GLY A 259 -4.63 25.48 25.65
N HIS A 260 -4.49 24.46 24.81
CA HIS A 260 -4.36 23.05 25.18
C HIS A 260 -2.87 22.64 25.28
N ASP A 261 -2.08 23.42 26.02
CA ASP A 261 -0.61 23.29 26.03
C ASP A 261 -0.13 22.02 26.74
N GLN A 262 -0.87 21.51 27.72
CA GLN A 262 -0.52 20.27 28.43
C GLN A 262 -0.76 19.05 27.52
N GLY A 263 -1.89 19.03 26.82
CA GLY A 263 -2.20 18.02 25.81
C GLY A 263 -1.21 18.05 24.65
N LEU A 264 -0.82 19.24 24.18
CA LEU A 264 0.18 19.39 23.12
C LEU A 264 1.54 18.79 23.54
N GLY A 265 2.01 19.10 24.75
CA GLY A 265 3.24 18.54 25.30
C GLY A 265 3.19 17.01 25.35
N TYR A 266 2.09 16.44 25.83
CA TYR A 266 1.91 14.99 25.87
C TYR A 266 1.87 14.35 24.46
N VAL A 267 1.24 15.00 23.48
CA VAL A 267 1.22 14.52 22.09
C VAL A 267 2.60 14.59 21.45
N ASP A 268 3.41 15.60 21.75
CA ASP A 268 4.80 15.67 21.30
C ASP A 268 5.64 14.50 21.83
N GLU A 269 5.51 14.19 23.11
CA GLU A 269 6.17 13.04 23.75
C GLU A 269 5.76 11.73 23.08
N PHE A 270 4.45 11.55 22.86
CA PHE A 270 3.91 10.39 22.16
C PHE A 270 4.42 10.28 20.72
N ILE A 271 4.50 11.37 19.96
CA ILE A 271 5.01 11.36 18.58
C ILE A 271 6.50 11.00 18.54
N ASP A 272 7.31 11.48 19.49
CA ASP A 272 8.72 11.06 19.62
C ASP A 272 8.83 9.55 19.88
N TRP A 273 8.02 9.03 20.81
CA TRP A 273 7.93 7.60 21.07
C TRP A 273 7.45 6.81 19.84
N ALA A 274 6.43 7.27 19.14
CA ALA A 274 5.84 6.54 18.01
C ALA A 274 6.83 6.41 16.84
N LYS A 275 7.67 7.42 16.64
CA LYS A 275 8.76 7.37 15.65
C LYS A 275 9.85 6.39 16.09
N THR A 276 10.27 6.44 17.35
CA THR A 276 11.39 5.65 17.87
C THR A 276 11.06 4.19 18.18
N SER A 277 9.80 3.88 18.49
CA SER A 277 9.28 2.52 18.69
C SER A 277 9.10 1.73 17.39
N GLY A 278 9.13 2.42 16.23
CA GLY A 278 8.85 1.83 14.94
C GLY A 278 7.36 1.83 14.56
N LEU A 279 6.46 2.35 15.40
CA LEU A 279 5.02 2.42 15.09
C LEU A 279 4.77 3.19 13.79
N VAL A 280 5.40 4.36 13.61
CA VAL A 280 5.24 5.15 12.38
C VAL A 280 5.77 4.38 11.15
N GLN A 281 6.90 3.68 11.30
CA GLN A 281 7.48 2.87 10.22
C GLN A 281 6.58 1.71 9.82
N LEU A 282 5.98 1.03 10.82
CA LEU A 282 4.99 -0.04 10.61
C LEU A 282 3.74 0.50 9.93
N ALA A 283 3.23 1.64 10.38
CA ALA A 283 2.05 2.27 9.81
C ALA A 283 2.29 2.71 8.35
N ILE A 284 3.46 3.26 8.02
CA ILE A 284 3.89 3.56 6.64
C ILE A 284 3.92 2.27 5.80
N GLY A 285 4.53 1.21 6.32
CA GLY A 285 4.65 -0.08 5.62
C GLY A 285 3.30 -0.73 5.33
N ARG A 286 2.40 -0.76 6.32
CA ARG A 286 1.03 -1.29 6.15
C ARG A 286 0.17 -0.44 5.23
N SER A 287 0.33 0.88 5.30
CA SER A 287 -0.35 1.82 4.41
C SER A 287 0.31 1.88 3.03
N GLN A 288 1.42 1.13 2.83
CA GLN A 288 2.11 0.98 1.55
C GLN A 288 2.53 2.30 0.91
N LEU A 289 2.84 3.29 1.74
CA LEU A 289 3.14 4.65 1.28
C LEU A 289 4.53 4.71 0.65
N ILE A 290 4.61 5.33 -0.53
CA ILE A 290 5.85 5.55 -1.28
C ILE A 290 6.17 7.06 -1.24
N GLY A 291 7.46 7.42 -1.20
CA GLY A 291 7.83 8.83 -1.19
C GLY A 291 7.43 9.56 0.08
N VAL A 292 7.39 8.83 1.20
CA VAL A 292 7.22 9.39 2.54
C VAL A 292 8.44 9.06 3.40
N SER A 293 8.73 9.92 4.36
CA SER A 293 9.86 9.82 5.27
C SER A 293 9.41 10.05 6.71
N ILE A 294 10.19 9.54 7.67
CA ILE A 294 9.98 9.81 9.09
C ILE A 294 10.75 11.09 9.44
N PRO A 295 10.07 12.17 9.90
CA PRO A 295 10.76 13.39 10.30
C PRO A 295 11.75 13.14 11.44
N ARG A 296 12.90 13.81 11.38
CA ARG A 296 13.98 13.63 12.38
C ARG A 296 13.47 13.83 13.82
N PRO A 297 14.08 13.14 14.80
CA PRO A 297 13.81 13.39 16.21
C PRO A 297 14.08 14.86 16.59
N PRO A 298 13.39 15.41 17.60
CA PRO A 298 13.69 16.74 18.11
C PRO A 298 15.07 16.77 18.81
N PRO A 299 15.64 17.97 19.03
CA PRO A 299 16.91 18.13 19.75
C PRO A 299 16.88 17.46 21.13
N ILE A 300 18.06 17.07 21.62
CA ILE A 300 18.20 16.29 22.85
C ILE A 300 17.63 17.01 24.07
N GLU A 301 17.72 18.34 24.12
CA GLU A 301 17.20 19.16 25.21
C GLU A 301 15.67 19.05 25.31
N ARG A 302 14.99 19.01 24.15
CA ARG A 302 13.53 18.83 24.11
C ARG A 302 13.14 17.42 24.50
N ARG A 303 13.91 16.42 24.08
CA ARG A 303 13.71 15.02 24.50
C ARG A 303 13.98 14.81 25.99
N LEU A 304 14.89 15.58 26.59
CA LEU A 304 15.11 15.57 28.03
C LEU A 304 13.91 16.15 28.78
N ALA A 305 13.37 17.29 28.33
CA ALA A 305 12.17 17.86 28.91
C ALA A 305 10.98 16.89 28.89
N PHE A 306 10.82 16.10 27.82
CA PHE A 306 9.82 15.02 27.74
C PHE A 306 9.98 14.00 28.87
N LEU A 307 11.21 13.56 29.14
CA LEU A 307 11.47 12.60 30.21
C LEU A 307 11.22 13.19 31.60
N GLU A 308 11.57 14.46 31.81
CA GLU A 308 11.30 15.17 33.08
C GLU A 308 9.80 15.31 33.33
N HIS A 309 9.02 15.68 32.32
CA HIS A 309 7.57 15.74 32.40
C HIS A 309 6.95 14.39 32.73
N HIS A 310 7.41 13.32 32.08
CA HIS A 310 6.99 11.95 32.39
C HIS A 310 7.27 11.59 33.86
N VAL A 311 8.47 11.87 34.37
CA VAL A 311 8.78 11.63 35.80
C VAL A 311 7.88 12.45 36.73
N ALA A 312 7.59 13.71 36.39
CA ALA A 312 6.69 14.55 37.17
C ALA A 312 5.25 14.02 37.19
N ARG A 313 4.75 13.51 36.06
CA ARG A 313 3.42 12.88 35.97
C ARG A 313 3.36 11.56 36.75
N LEU A 314 4.42 10.75 36.74
CA LEU A 314 4.51 9.57 37.61
C LEU A 314 4.45 9.94 39.10
N VAL A 315 5.02 11.07 39.53
CA VAL A 315 4.86 11.55 40.91
C VAL A 315 3.43 12.00 41.17
N THR A 316 2.86 12.79 40.27
CA THR A 316 1.50 13.34 40.37
C THR A 316 0.44 12.23 40.43
N ASN A 317 0.59 11.19 39.62
CA ASN A 317 -0.28 10.03 39.58
C ASN A 317 -0.05 9.05 40.75
N GLY A 318 0.86 9.38 41.69
CA GLY A 318 1.14 8.58 42.88
C GLY A 318 1.93 7.29 42.61
N VAL A 319 2.49 7.15 41.40
CA VAL A 319 3.36 6.03 41.03
C VAL A 319 4.71 6.12 41.74
N LEU A 320 5.26 7.34 41.83
CA LEU A 320 6.48 7.65 42.57
C LEU A 320 6.16 8.63 43.70
N ASN A 321 6.85 8.54 44.82
CA ASN A 321 6.86 9.65 45.79
C ASN A 321 7.87 10.74 45.36
N GLU A 322 7.79 11.94 45.96
CA GLU A 322 8.67 13.07 45.63
C GLU A 322 10.17 12.72 45.71
N GLY A 323 10.57 11.92 46.70
CA GLY A 323 11.96 11.51 46.87
C GLY A 323 12.44 10.58 45.75
N GLN A 324 11.59 9.64 45.32
CA GLN A 324 11.84 8.74 44.20
C GLN A 324 11.88 9.50 42.88
N GLY A 325 10.95 10.44 42.66
CA GLY A 325 10.92 11.30 41.49
C GLY A 325 12.20 12.13 41.34
N ARG A 326 12.63 12.81 42.42
CA ARG A 326 13.89 13.58 42.42
C ARG A 326 15.11 12.70 42.15
N ALA A 327 15.17 11.50 42.75
CA ALA A 327 16.28 10.59 42.53
C ALA A 327 16.35 10.06 41.08
N LEU A 328 15.20 9.85 40.44
CA LEU A 328 15.12 9.43 39.05
C LEU A 328 15.49 10.57 38.10
N ALA A 329 15.00 11.79 38.34
CA ALA A 329 15.35 12.98 37.57
C ALA A 329 16.87 13.22 37.56
N VAL A 330 17.52 13.21 38.72
CA VAL A 330 18.99 13.37 38.83
C VAL A 330 19.76 12.27 38.08
N LYS A 331 19.24 11.03 38.04
CA LYS A 331 19.85 9.94 37.28
C LYS A 331 19.70 10.12 35.77
N ILE A 332 18.57 10.66 35.32
CA ILE A 332 18.32 10.98 33.91
C ILE A 332 19.26 12.10 33.49
N GLU A 333 19.29 13.21 34.22
CA GLU A 333 20.23 14.31 34.00
C GLU A 333 21.69 13.82 33.97
N GLY A 334 22.12 13.05 34.98
CA GLY A 334 23.49 12.54 35.05
C GLY A 334 23.84 11.46 34.01
N ALA A 335 22.85 10.75 33.46
CA ALA A 335 23.06 9.86 32.32
C ALA A 335 23.20 10.66 31.01
N LEU A 336 22.47 11.77 30.89
CA LEU A 336 22.47 12.64 29.71
C LEU A 336 23.68 13.57 29.64
N ASP A 337 24.16 14.07 30.78
CA ASP A 337 25.44 14.79 30.89
C ASP A 337 26.61 13.94 30.37
N LYS A 338 26.54 12.61 30.55
CA LYS A 338 27.53 11.65 30.03
C LYS A 338 27.35 11.32 28.55
N LEU A 339 26.23 11.72 27.95
CA LEU A 339 25.90 11.56 26.54
C LEU A 339 26.16 12.83 25.71
N SER A 340 26.69 13.89 26.35
CA SER A 340 26.99 15.20 25.75
C SER A 340 28.19 15.23 24.78
N VAL A 341 28.55 14.10 24.18
CA VAL A 341 29.51 14.04 23.05
C VAL A 341 28.90 13.20 21.92
N GLY A 342 28.39 13.89 20.89
CA GLY A 342 28.01 13.35 19.59
C GLY A 342 26.82 12.38 19.59
N GLU A 343 25.62 12.92 19.37
CA GLU A 343 24.39 12.25 18.94
C GLU A 343 24.35 10.72 19.08
N ASN A 344 24.25 10.21 20.31
CA ASN A 344 24.07 8.78 20.53
C ASN A 344 22.57 8.47 20.69
N GLU A 345 21.84 8.46 19.56
CA GLU A 345 20.42 8.08 19.46
C GLU A 345 20.14 6.72 20.15
N ALA A 346 21.09 5.79 20.05
CA ALA A 346 21.05 4.49 20.72
C ALA A 346 21.02 4.59 22.26
N ALA A 347 21.60 5.63 22.85
CA ALA A 347 21.60 5.84 24.29
C ALA A 347 20.30 6.49 24.77
N MET A 348 19.76 7.46 24.01
CA MET A 348 18.42 8.01 24.27
C MET A 348 17.35 6.92 24.22
N ASN A 349 17.42 6.01 23.24
CA ASN A 349 16.49 4.89 23.13
C ASN A 349 16.61 3.91 24.31
N LYS A 350 17.81 3.73 24.89
CA LYS A 350 17.99 2.93 26.12
C LYS A 350 17.39 3.61 27.35
N VAL A 351 17.50 4.93 27.47
CA VAL A 351 16.90 5.71 28.57
C VAL A 351 15.36 5.69 28.47
N ALA A 352 14.81 5.88 27.28
CA ALA A 352 13.36 5.78 27.03
C ALA A 352 12.83 4.36 27.34
N ALA A 353 13.55 3.31 26.94
CA ALA A 353 13.19 1.92 27.26
C ALA A 353 13.22 1.65 28.78
N PHE A 354 14.18 2.20 29.51
CA PHE A 354 14.28 2.09 30.96
C PHE A 354 13.09 2.77 31.67
N ILE A 355 12.67 3.95 31.20
CA ILE A 355 11.54 4.69 31.79
C ILE A 355 10.20 3.99 31.51
N ASN A 356 10.01 3.45 30.29
CA ASN A 356 8.85 2.63 29.96
C ASN A 356 8.74 1.37 30.85
N GLN A 357 9.87 0.78 31.27
CA GLN A 357 9.89 -0.31 32.25
C GLN A 357 9.46 0.14 33.65
N VAL A 358 9.81 1.36 34.08
CA VAL A 358 9.37 1.93 35.36
C VAL A 358 7.85 2.14 35.37
N SER A 359 7.27 2.66 34.28
CA SER A 359 5.81 2.79 34.13
C SER A 359 5.09 1.44 34.15
N ALA A 360 5.66 0.40 33.52
CA ALA A 360 5.06 -0.93 33.49
C ALA A 360 4.98 -1.61 34.88
N LEU A 361 5.88 -1.28 35.80
CA LEU A 361 5.91 -1.83 37.16
C LEU A 361 4.84 -1.23 38.09
N ALA A 362 4.32 -0.05 37.76
CA ALA A 362 3.32 0.64 38.58
C ALA A 362 1.90 0.09 38.41
N ILE A 363 1.54 -0.26 37.17
CA ILE A 363 0.18 -0.71 36.81
C ILE A 363 -0.09 -2.15 37.29
N GLY A 364 0.96 -2.92 37.59
CA GLY A 364 0.85 -4.25 38.20
C GLY A 364 0.36 -4.27 39.66
N THR A 365 0.17 -3.11 40.31
CA THR A 365 -0.13 -3.04 41.76
C THR A 365 -1.58 -2.77 42.14
N ALA A 366 -2.51 -2.66 41.18
CA ALA A 366 -3.92 -2.44 41.50
C ALA A 366 -4.68 -3.71 41.99
N ARG A 367 -4.08 -4.91 41.96
CA ARG A 367 -4.71 -6.14 42.50
C ARG A 367 -3.68 -7.10 43.09
N CYS A 368 -3.21 -6.83 44.31
CA CYS A 368 -3.00 -7.82 45.38
C CYS A 368 -2.25 -7.17 46.55
N ALA A 369 -2.78 -7.34 47.77
CA ALA A 369 -2.16 -6.87 48.99
C ALA A 369 -0.84 -7.64 49.26
N MET A 370 0.30 -6.94 49.26
CA MET A 370 1.59 -7.48 49.75
C MET A 370 1.98 -6.87 51.11
N LYS A 371 2.63 -7.70 51.94
CA LYS A 371 2.94 -7.45 53.36
C LYS A 371 4.14 -6.50 53.57
N PRO A 372 4.28 -5.88 54.76
CA PRO A 372 5.19 -4.75 55.00
C PRO A 372 6.70 -5.01 54.82
N LEU A 373 7.14 -6.26 54.74
CA LEU A 373 8.57 -6.62 54.72
C LEU A 373 9.20 -6.58 53.31
N GLU A 374 8.42 -6.72 52.24
CA GLU A 374 8.90 -6.60 50.85
C GLU A 374 9.09 -5.14 50.41
N ARG A 375 8.50 -4.18 51.15
CA ARG A 375 8.73 -2.73 50.95
C ARG A 375 10.18 -2.32 51.24
N ILE A 376 10.92 -3.04 52.09
CA ILE A 376 12.24 -2.60 52.59
C ILE A 376 13.39 -2.99 51.64
N ALA A 377 13.26 -4.09 50.88
CA ALA A 377 14.29 -4.56 49.95
C ALA A 377 14.35 -3.74 48.65
N LEU A 378 13.22 -3.16 48.20
CA LEU A 378 13.17 -2.29 47.02
C LEU A 378 13.61 -0.84 47.35
N LEU A 379 13.52 -0.43 48.61
CA LEU A 379 13.96 0.88 49.12
C LEU A 379 15.48 0.99 49.32
N SER A 380 16.18 -0.14 49.47
CA SER A 380 17.64 -0.17 49.68
C SER A 380 18.47 -0.05 48.39
N ALA A 381 17.86 -0.25 47.21
CA ALA A 381 18.49 0.07 45.93
C ALA A 381 18.41 1.58 45.56
N LEU A 382 17.66 2.37 46.34
CA LEU A 382 17.42 3.80 46.11
C LEU A 382 18.31 4.73 46.97
N VAL A 383 18.90 4.24 48.06
CA VAL A 383 19.74 5.05 48.97
C VAL A 383 20.95 4.23 49.39
N GLY A 384 22.12 4.50 48.81
CA GLY A 384 23.35 3.76 49.08
C GLY A 384 23.86 3.96 50.51
N VAL A 385 23.40 3.14 51.46
CA VAL A 385 24.01 2.97 52.78
C VAL A 385 24.45 1.51 52.92
N GLY A 386 25.76 1.30 52.90
CA GLY A 386 26.36 -0.01 53.06
C GLY A 386 26.33 -0.48 54.51
N TYR A 387 25.98 -1.75 54.71
CA TYR A 387 26.48 -2.56 55.80
C TYR A 387 26.86 -3.94 55.27
N ALA A 388 28.12 -4.31 55.46
CA ALA A 388 28.61 -5.65 55.23
C ALA A 388 28.44 -6.48 56.51
N CYS A 389 27.93 -7.71 56.37
CA CYS A 389 28.50 -8.97 56.88
C CYS A 389 27.39 -10.02 57.11
N GLY A 390 27.66 -11.27 56.70
CA GLY A 390 26.90 -12.45 57.10
C GLY A 390 26.47 -13.31 55.92
N ALA A 391 27.11 -14.46 55.77
CA ALA A 391 26.86 -15.43 54.72
C ALA A 391 25.48 -16.12 54.80
N ASP A 392 25.10 -16.65 53.65
CA ASP A 392 24.14 -17.71 53.34
C ASP A 392 22.65 -17.38 53.01
N SER A 393 22.32 -17.87 51.81
CA SER A 393 21.01 -18.06 51.14
C SER A 393 20.28 -16.82 50.60
N SER A 394 20.46 -16.55 49.30
CA SER A 394 19.63 -15.64 48.51
C SER A 394 18.18 -16.16 48.41
N PRO A 395 17.14 -15.32 48.57
CA PRO A 395 15.81 -15.61 48.07
C PRO A 395 15.68 -15.16 46.61
N VAL A 396 15.18 -16.08 45.78
CA VAL A 396 14.91 -15.96 44.35
C VAL A 396 13.77 -14.95 44.12
N GLY A 397 13.99 -13.94 43.26
CA GLY A 397 12.91 -13.08 42.75
C GLY A 397 11.89 -13.90 41.94
N PRO A 398 10.67 -13.38 41.66
CA PRO A 398 9.67 -14.18 40.95
C PRO A 398 10.27 -14.64 39.61
N ALA A 399 10.43 -15.96 39.49
CA ALA A 399 11.03 -16.58 38.33
C ALA A 399 10.24 -16.17 37.08
N SER A 400 10.93 -15.70 36.04
CA SER A 400 10.33 -15.62 34.71
C SER A 400 9.74 -16.98 34.39
N VAL A 401 8.47 -17.02 33.98
CA VAL A 401 7.81 -18.28 33.64
C VAL A 401 8.69 -19.01 32.62
N PRO A 402 9.24 -20.19 32.94
CA PRO A 402 10.22 -20.84 32.08
C PRO A 402 9.54 -21.34 30.81
N VAL A 403 10.30 -21.35 29.70
CA VAL A 403 9.86 -22.08 28.50
C VAL A 403 9.66 -23.54 28.88
N ALA A 404 8.52 -24.12 28.49
CA ALA A 404 8.25 -25.54 28.63
C ALA A 404 8.25 -26.25 27.28
N THR A 405 7.74 -25.60 26.24
CA THR A 405 7.65 -26.17 24.89
C THR A 405 8.09 -25.16 23.83
N VAL A 406 8.68 -25.70 22.76
CA VAL A 406 9.02 -24.98 21.54
C VAL A 406 8.47 -25.80 20.39
N THR A 407 7.61 -25.20 19.58
CA THR A 407 7.04 -25.86 18.39
C THR A 407 7.41 -25.07 17.14
N VAL A 408 7.64 -25.79 16.05
CA VAL A 408 8.05 -25.21 14.77
C VAL A 408 7.08 -25.66 13.69
N SER A 409 6.58 -24.72 12.90
CA SER A 409 5.66 -24.98 11.79
C SER A 409 6.00 -24.13 10.58
N PRO A 410 5.73 -24.58 9.34
CA PRO A 410 5.22 -25.91 8.97
C PRO A 410 6.26 -27.04 9.10
N SER A 411 5.82 -28.26 9.41
CA SER A 411 6.65 -29.49 9.43
C SER A 411 5.78 -30.74 9.22
N PRO A 412 6.10 -31.66 8.28
CA PRO A 412 7.19 -31.55 7.28
C PRO A 412 6.87 -30.49 6.21
N THR A 413 7.90 -29.97 5.54
CA THR A 413 7.73 -29.10 4.36
C THR A 413 8.81 -29.36 3.31
N THR A 414 8.56 -28.92 2.08
CA THR A 414 9.47 -29.09 0.94
C THR A 414 9.91 -27.75 0.38
N VAL A 415 11.18 -27.64 0.00
CA VAL A 415 11.76 -26.40 -0.57
C VAL A 415 12.51 -26.74 -1.86
N PRO A 416 12.27 -26.06 -2.99
CA PRO A 416 13.06 -26.28 -4.19
C PRO A 416 14.48 -25.72 -4.02
N VAL A 417 15.45 -26.23 -4.79
CA VAL A 417 16.81 -25.65 -4.84
C VAL A 417 16.75 -24.17 -5.24
N GLY A 418 17.34 -23.30 -4.42
CA GLY A 418 17.31 -21.84 -4.58
C GLY A 418 16.03 -21.17 -4.05
N GLY A 419 15.01 -21.93 -3.68
CA GLY A 419 13.78 -21.42 -3.06
C GLY A 419 13.90 -21.22 -1.56
N THR A 420 12.93 -20.52 -0.97
CA THR A 420 12.87 -20.24 0.47
C THR A 420 11.52 -20.64 1.09
N THR A 421 11.51 -20.92 2.40
CA THR A 421 10.29 -21.09 3.20
C THR A 421 10.50 -20.48 4.59
N GLN A 422 9.50 -19.79 5.12
CA GLN A 422 9.57 -19.22 6.47
C GLN A 422 9.05 -20.24 7.49
N LEU A 423 9.85 -20.55 8.51
CA LEU A 423 9.40 -21.31 9.66
C LEU A 423 8.97 -20.36 10.78
N VAL A 424 7.86 -20.69 11.44
CA VAL A 424 7.32 -19.98 12.59
C VAL A 424 7.58 -20.81 13.83
N VAL A 425 8.16 -20.19 14.84
CA VAL A 425 8.38 -20.77 16.16
C VAL A 425 7.33 -20.26 17.13
N LYS A 426 6.73 -21.16 17.90
CA LYS A 426 5.85 -20.84 19.02
C LYS A 426 6.49 -21.38 20.29
N VAL A 427 6.71 -20.48 21.26
CA VAL A 427 7.35 -20.78 22.55
C VAL A 427 6.28 -20.66 23.62
N GLU A 428 6.08 -21.68 24.44
CA GLU A 428 5.00 -21.70 25.45
C GLU A 428 5.50 -22.13 26.82
N ASP A 429 4.78 -21.73 27.86
CA ASP A 429 4.97 -22.22 29.23
C ASP A 429 4.30 -23.57 29.48
N ALA A 430 4.42 -24.11 30.70
CA ALA A 430 3.85 -25.41 31.08
C ALA A 430 2.31 -25.43 31.12
N THR A 431 1.66 -24.30 30.85
CA THR A 431 0.20 -24.13 30.80
C THR A 431 -0.28 -23.70 29.40
N ASP A 432 0.55 -23.91 28.37
CA ASP A 432 0.28 -23.61 26.96
C ASP A 432 0.08 -22.11 26.63
N ASN A 433 0.55 -21.19 27.50
CA ASN A 433 0.53 -19.76 27.16
C ASN A 433 1.76 -19.39 26.32
N VAL A 434 1.54 -18.60 25.26
CA VAL A 434 2.61 -18.11 24.40
C VAL A 434 3.50 -17.10 25.14
N LEU A 435 4.80 -17.37 25.14
CA LEU A 435 5.83 -16.51 25.71
C LEU A 435 6.44 -15.63 24.61
N THR A 436 6.29 -14.31 24.73
CA THR A 436 6.86 -13.32 23.80
C THR A 436 8.21 -12.78 24.32
N GLY A 437 9.05 -12.26 23.41
CA GLY A 437 10.36 -11.68 23.76
C GLY A 437 11.45 -12.68 24.14
N ARG A 438 11.22 -13.99 23.93
CA ARG A 438 12.21 -15.04 24.18
C ARG A 438 13.22 -15.10 23.04
N THR A 439 14.50 -15.21 23.39
CA THR A 439 15.55 -15.44 22.39
C THR A 439 15.39 -16.83 21.80
N VAL A 440 15.29 -16.90 20.47
CA VAL A 440 15.25 -18.16 19.72
C VAL A 440 16.50 -18.24 18.85
N THR A 441 17.20 -19.38 18.94
CA THR A 441 18.35 -19.69 18.09
C THR A 441 17.95 -20.75 17.07
N TRP A 442 18.24 -20.51 15.80
CA TRP A 442 17.96 -21.45 14.71
C TRP A 442 19.22 -22.17 14.25
N THR A 443 19.10 -23.46 13.97
CA THR A 443 20.19 -24.27 13.40
C THR A 443 19.66 -25.20 12.30
N SER A 444 20.50 -25.44 11.30
CA SER A 444 20.23 -26.44 10.25
C SER A 444 21.10 -27.67 10.50
N GLY A 445 20.50 -28.86 10.35
CA GLY A 445 21.19 -30.14 10.46
C GLY A 445 22.13 -30.46 9.29
N ASP A 446 21.96 -29.79 8.15
CA ASP A 446 22.85 -29.92 6.98
C ASP A 446 22.83 -28.65 6.12
N LEU A 447 23.87 -27.82 6.26
CA LEU A 447 24.03 -26.57 5.53
C LEU A 447 24.30 -26.76 4.03
N ALA A 448 24.72 -27.95 3.59
CA ALA A 448 24.91 -28.25 2.17
C ALA A 448 23.57 -28.51 1.46
N LEU A 449 22.55 -28.93 2.22
CA LEU A 449 21.21 -29.17 1.70
C LEU A 449 20.28 -27.97 1.94
N ALA A 450 20.26 -27.38 3.15
CA ALA A 450 19.45 -26.20 3.47
C ALA A 450 20.08 -25.29 4.53
N THR A 451 19.98 -23.97 4.36
CA THR A 451 20.39 -22.98 5.38
C THR A 451 19.18 -22.39 6.08
N VAL A 452 19.37 -21.81 7.28
CA VAL A 452 18.31 -21.11 8.02
C VAL A 452 18.85 -19.79 8.60
N SER A 453 18.08 -18.71 8.48
CA SER A 453 18.42 -17.39 9.03
C SER A 453 18.08 -17.27 10.52
N ALA A 454 18.50 -16.18 11.16
CA ALA A 454 18.12 -15.85 12.53
C ALA A 454 16.61 -15.62 12.72
N SER A 455 15.87 -15.31 11.64
CA SER A 455 14.42 -15.16 11.66
C SER A 455 13.68 -16.47 11.37
N GLY A 456 14.36 -17.59 11.12
CA GLY A 456 13.74 -18.86 10.74
C GLY A 456 13.44 -19.01 9.24
N LEU A 457 14.01 -18.15 8.39
CA LEU A 457 13.88 -18.28 6.93
C LEU A 457 14.83 -19.36 6.43
N VAL A 458 14.28 -20.44 5.87
CA VAL A 458 15.03 -21.58 5.33
C VAL A 458 15.24 -21.41 3.82
N THR A 459 16.45 -21.68 3.34
CA THR A 459 16.80 -21.65 1.90
C THR A 459 17.31 -23.01 1.44
N GLY A 460 16.75 -23.55 0.35
CA GLY A 460 17.21 -24.79 -0.26
C GLY A 460 18.52 -24.60 -1.03
N VAL A 461 19.55 -25.38 -0.72
CA VAL A 461 20.90 -25.27 -1.31
C VAL A 461 21.14 -26.36 -2.35
N SER A 462 20.82 -27.62 -2.05
CA SER A 462 20.95 -28.73 -3.00
C SER A 462 19.94 -29.84 -2.71
N VAL A 463 19.60 -30.62 -3.75
CA VAL A 463 18.55 -31.65 -3.66
C VAL A 463 18.93 -32.73 -2.65
N GLY A 464 18.03 -33.01 -1.70
CA GLY A 464 18.24 -34.01 -0.67
C GLY A 464 17.42 -33.74 0.60
N GLY A 465 17.59 -34.61 1.60
CA GLY A 465 16.88 -34.52 2.88
C GLY A 465 16.20 -35.85 3.26
N PRO A 466 15.45 -35.87 4.37
CA PRO A 466 15.03 -34.71 5.17
C PRO A 466 16.19 -34.08 5.98
N VAL A 467 16.24 -32.75 5.99
CA VAL A 467 17.10 -31.93 6.84
C VAL A 467 16.30 -31.46 8.04
N THR A 468 16.85 -31.62 9.24
CA THR A 468 16.20 -31.14 10.47
C THR A 468 16.62 -29.70 10.73
N ILE A 469 15.65 -28.77 10.78
CA ILE A 469 15.84 -27.40 11.26
C ILE A 469 15.37 -27.35 12.71
N THR A 470 16.19 -26.80 13.60
CA THR A 470 15.91 -26.76 15.05
C THR A 470 15.83 -25.32 15.53
N ALA A 471 14.76 -24.99 16.25
CA ALA A 471 14.62 -23.76 17.02
C ALA A 471 14.84 -24.07 18.50
N THR A 472 15.74 -23.33 19.16
CA THR A 472 16.08 -23.52 20.57
C THR A 472 15.82 -22.26 21.37
N SER A 473 15.12 -22.38 22.49
CA SER A 473 14.91 -21.30 23.47
C SER A 473 15.00 -21.85 24.89
N GLU A 474 15.82 -21.24 25.75
CA GLU A 474 16.00 -21.61 27.17
C GLU A 474 16.28 -23.11 27.41
N GLY A 475 16.93 -23.80 26.46
CA GLY A 475 17.25 -25.23 26.54
C GLY A 475 16.18 -26.16 25.99
N HIS A 476 14.98 -25.65 25.67
CA HIS A 476 13.92 -26.37 24.98
C HIS A 476 14.06 -26.21 23.47
N HIS A 477 13.68 -27.25 22.72
CA HIS A 477 13.85 -27.28 21.27
C HIS A 477 12.60 -27.80 20.55
N GLY A 478 12.30 -27.17 19.43
CA GLY A 478 11.31 -27.62 18.45
C GLY A 478 11.99 -27.85 17.11
N THR A 479 11.52 -28.82 16.34
CA THR A 479 12.14 -29.17 15.06
C THR A 479 11.14 -29.18 13.91
N ALA A 480 11.64 -28.82 12.72
CA ALA A 480 10.96 -29.02 11.46
C ALA A 480 11.80 -29.90 10.53
N THR A 481 11.15 -30.73 9.73
CA THR A 481 11.81 -31.54 8.70
C THR A 481 11.59 -30.93 7.33
N ILE A 482 12.69 -30.69 6.61
CA ILE A 482 12.72 -30.04 5.31
C ILE A 482 13.26 -31.01 4.27
N THR A 483 12.52 -31.29 3.20
CA THR A 483 13.06 -31.99 2.04
C THR A 483 13.33 -30.99 0.92
N VAL A 484 14.60 -30.92 0.48
CA VAL A 484 14.98 -30.07 -0.65
C VAL A 484 14.80 -30.84 -1.94
N ILE A 485 13.89 -30.38 -2.78
CA ILE A 485 13.54 -31.03 -4.04
C ILE A 485 14.21 -30.32 -5.21
N ALA A 486 14.42 -31.06 -6.31
CA ALA A 486 14.78 -30.44 -7.57
C ALA A 486 13.68 -29.45 -7.97
N THR A 487 14.05 -28.26 -8.43
CA THR A 487 13.11 -27.35 -9.08
C THR A 487 12.48 -28.11 -10.25
N ALA A 488 11.16 -28.34 -10.21
CA ALA A 488 10.47 -29.05 -11.28
C ALA A 488 10.82 -28.37 -12.61
N ALA A 489 11.20 -29.16 -13.62
CA ALA A 489 11.49 -28.67 -14.95
C ALA A 489 10.25 -27.92 -15.47
N LEU A 490 10.35 -26.59 -15.51
CA LEU A 490 9.36 -25.74 -16.16
C LEU A 490 9.39 -26.08 -17.64
N THR A 491 8.35 -26.72 -18.15
CA THR A 491 8.22 -27.05 -19.58
C THR A 491 7.26 -26.08 -20.25
N GLY A 492 7.46 -25.85 -21.55
CA GLY A 492 6.66 -24.92 -22.35
C GLY A 492 7.42 -23.65 -22.72
N LYS A 493 6.79 -22.85 -23.59
CA LYS A 493 7.32 -21.59 -24.11
C LYS A 493 6.40 -20.45 -23.72
N ILE A 494 6.96 -19.29 -23.44
CA ILE A 494 6.22 -18.07 -23.11
C ILE A 494 6.55 -17.04 -24.18
N ALA A 495 5.53 -16.55 -24.89
CA ALA A 495 5.65 -15.40 -25.77
C ALA A 495 5.39 -14.13 -24.95
N PHE A 496 6.11 -13.04 -25.23
CA PHE A 496 5.95 -11.78 -24.51
C PHE A 496 6.45 -10.61 -25.34
N THR A 497 6.02 -9.40 -24.98
CA THR A 497 6.46 -8.13 -25.57
C THR A 497 7.70 -7.64 -24.85
N SER A 498 8.69 -7.10 -25.56
CA SER A 498 9.87 -6.49 -24.93
C SER A 498 10.47 -5.41 -25.81
N ASP A 499 10.96 -4.33 -25.21
CA ASP A 499 11.64 -3.21 -25.85
C ASP A 499 13.17 -3.23 -25.65
N ARG A 500 13.73 -4.35 -25.18
CA ARG A 500 15.18 -4.51 -24.91
C ARG A 500 16.12 -4.14 -26.06
N ASP A 501 15.63 -4.14 -27.30
CA ASP A 501 16.38 -3.77 -28.50
C ASP A 501 15.95 -2.40 -29.07
N GLY A 502 15.31 -1.54 -28.26
CA GLY A 502 14.95 -0.16 -28.57
C GLY A 502 13.49 0.08 -28.96
N ASN A 503 12.83 -0.87 -29.62
CA ASN A 503 11.40 -0.81 -29.96
C ASN A 503 10.66 -2.08 -29.47
N PRO A 504 9.38 -1.98 -29.05
CA PRO A 504 8.62 -3.15 -28.61
C PRO A 504 8.50 -4.19 -29.73
N ALA A 505 8.93 -5.41 -29.42
CA ALA A 505 8.89 -6.56 -30.31
C ALA A 505 8.43 -7.81 -29.56
N ILE A 506 8.03 -8.85 -30.30
CA ILE A 506 7.61 -10.14 -29.75
C ILE A 506 8.83 -11.04 -29.56
N TYR A 507 8.99 -11.57 -28.36
CA TYR A 507 10.01 -12.54 -27.98
C TYR A 507 9.37 -13.82 -27.46
N VAL A 508 10.12 -14.91 -27.53
CA VAL A 508 9.76 -16.19 -26.90
C VAL A 508 10.91 -16.66 -26.03
N ILE A 509 10.59 -17.18 -24.85
CA ILE A 509 11.55 -17.81 -23.92
C ILE A 509 10.99 -19.17 -23.48
N ASN A 510 11.86 -20.12 -23.16
CA ASN A 510 11.44 -21.36 -22.51
C ASN A 510 11.06 -21.03 -21.05
N ALA A 511 10.13 -21.80 -20.48
CA ALA A 511 9.69 -21.59 -19.10
C ALA A 511 10.81 -21.82 -18.06
N ASP A 512 11.91 -22.47 -18.44
CA ASP A 512 13.15 -22.61 -17.64
C ASP A 512 14.11 -21.40 -17.77
N GLY A 513 13.73 -20.36 -18.52
CA GLY A 513 14.52 -19.15 -18.77
C GLY A 513 15.53 -19.28 -19.92
N SER A 514 15.66 -20.46 -20.54
CA SER A 514 16.55 -20.67 -21.68
C SER A 514 15.91 -20.29 -23.02
N GLY A 515 16.69 -20.30 -24.10
CA GLY A 515 16.14 -20.25 -25.47
C GLY A 515 15.47 -18.93 -25.87
N LEU A 516 15.78 -17.83 -25.19
CA LEU A 516 15.28 -16.50 -25.52
C LEU A 516 15.53 -16.16 -27.00
N THR A 517 14.47 -15.90 -27.75
CA THR A 517 14.51 -15.63 -29.19
C THR A 517 13.58 -14.45 -29.54
N ARG A 518 14.06 -13.52 -30.36
CA ARG A 518 13.23 -12.43 -30.93
C ARG A 518 12.48 -12.94 -32.18
N LEU A 519 11.16 -12.80 -32.23
CA LEU A 519 10.34 -13.22 -33.35
C LEU A 519 10.05 -12.10 -34.36
N THR A 520 9.94 -10.85 -33.90
CA THR A 520 9.70 -9.71 -34.79
C THR A 520 10.84 -8.69 -34.78
N ALA A 521 11.33 -8.31 -35.96
CA ALA A 521 12.52 -7.45 -36.11
C ALA A 521 12.29 -6.30 -37.12
N ASN A 522 11.17 -5.60 -36.98
CA ASN A 522 10.82 -4.42 -37.78
C ASN A 522 10.88 -3.16 -36.89
N SER A 523 10.69 -1.97 -37.49
CA SER A 523 10.77 -0.68 -36.79
C SER A 523 9.49 -0.24 -36.09
N ALA A 524 8.36 -0.91 -36.33
CA ALA A 524 7.10 -0.62 -35.67
C ALA A 524 7.04 -1.28 -34.28
N SER A 525 6.08 -0.87 -33.49
CA SER A 525 5.78 -1.51 -32.21
C SER A 525 4.92 -2.75 -32.45
N ASP A 526 5.38 -3.90 -31.96
CA ASP A 526 4.59 -5.13 -31.87
C ASP A 526 4.37 -5.52 -30.40
N LYS A 527 3.13 -5.79 -29.99
CA LYS A 527 2.73 -6.01 -28.60
C LYS A 527 1.65 -7.10 -28.45
N ASP A 528 1.37 -7.48 -27.19
CA ASP A 528 0.24 -8.31 -26.75
C ASP A 528 0.11 -9.64 -27.53
N PRO A 529 1.14 -10.51 -27.50
CA PRO A 529 1.09 -11.78 -28.19
C PRO A 529 0.14 -12.76 -27.47
N ALA A 530 -0.60 -13.56 -28.24
CA ALA A 530 -1.37 -14.71 -27.74
C ALA A 530 -1.15 -15.95 -28.62
N TRP A 531 -0.83 -17.08 -27.99
CA TRP A 531 -0.70 -18.37 -28.68
C TRP A 531 -2.05 -18.90 -29.16
N SER A 532 -2.06 -19.53 -30.34
CA SER A 532 -3.20 -20.35 -30.77
C SER A 532 -3.33 -21.60 -29.89
N PRO A 533 -4.53 -22.19 -29.74
CA PRO A 533 -4.75 -23.36 -28.90
C PRO A 533 -3.93 -24.59 -29.31
N ASP A 534 -3.60 -24.71 -30.60
CA ASP A 534 -2.72 -25.75 -31.15
C ASP A 534 -1.22 -25.42 -31.02
N GLY A 535 -0.88 -24.23 -30.52
CA GLY A 535 0.48 -23.75 -30.32
C GLY A 535 1.29 -23.51 -31.60
N ASN A 536 0.65 -23.48 -32.77
CA ASN A 536 1.32 -23.33 -34.07
C ASN A 536 1.38 -21.88 -34.58
N LYS A 537 0.58 -20.98 -33.99
CA LYS A 537 0.47 -19.58 -34.40
C LYS A 537 0.50 -18.65 -33.19
N ILE A 538 0.83 -17.39 -33.46
CA ILE A 538 0.76 -16.28 -32.51
C ILE A 538 -0.03 -15.17 -33.17
N VAL A 539 -1.06 -14.67 -32.49
CA VAL A 539 -1.74 -13.42 -32.83
C VAL A 539 -1.13 -12.29 -31.99
N PHE A 540 -0.98 -11.09 -32.54
CA PHE A 540 -0.37 -9.95 -31.86
C PHE A 540 -0.84 -8.61 -32.44
N THR A 541 -0.66 -7.53 -31.68
CA THR A 541 -0.92 -6.15 -32.11
C THR A 541 0.31 -5.58 -32.80
N SER A 542 0.16 -4.85 -33.91
CA SER A 542 1.25 -4.22 -34.64
C SER A 542 0.90 -2.82 -35.13
N ARG A 543 1.86 -1.87 -35.04
CA ARG A 543 1.74 -0.49 -35.57
C ARG A 543 2.36 -0.28 -36.95
N ARG A 544 2.54 -1.35 -37.72
CA ARG A 544 3.23 -1.28 -39.03
C ARG A 544 2.45 -0.45 -40.07
N ASP A 545 1.15 -0.27 -39.87
CA ASP A 545 0.23 0.35 -40.84
C ASP A 545 -0.38 1.69 -40.38
N SER A 546 0.35 2.45 -39.54
CA SER A 546 0.00 3.80 -39.02
C SER A 546 -0.96 3.84 -37.82
N ASN A 547 -1.74 2.79 -37.60
CA ASN A 547 -2.55 2.54 -36.39
C ASN A 547 -2.23 1.16 -35.79
N ASP A 548 -2.81 0.84 -34.63
CA ASP A 548 -2.75 -0.51 -34.05
C ASP A 548 -3.63 -1.46 -34.87
N GLU A 549 -3.07 -2.59 -35.30
CA GLU A 549 -3.75 -3.60 -36.11
C GLU A 549 -3.41 -5.00 -35.64
N ILE A 550 -4.32 -5.96 -35.84
CA ILE A 550 -4.13 -7.36 -35.46
C ILE A 550 -3.42 -8.11 -36.58
N TYR A 551 -2.36 -8.82 -36.20
CA TYR A 551 -1.54 -9.65 -37.06
C TYR A 551 -1.47 -11.08 -36.53
N VAL A 552 -1.32 -12.04 -37.44
CA VAL A 552 -1.04 -13.44 -37.12
C VAL A 552 0.25 -13.87 -37.79
N MET A 553 1.09 -14.62 -37.07
CA MET A 553 2.30 -15.26 -37.59
C MET A 553 2.37 -16.72 -37.16
N ASN A 554 3.25 -17.48 -37.78
CA ASN A 554 3.60 -18.81 -37.30
C ASN A 554 4.38 -18.71 -35.97
N ALA A 555 4.36 -19.78 -35.17
CA ALA A 555 5.04 -19.90 -33.88
C ALA A 555 6.55 -19.56 -33.90
N ASP A 556 7.18 -19.67 -35.06
CA ASP A 556 8.59 -19.38 -35.30
C ASP A 556 8.86 -17.93 -35.74
N GLY A 557 7.82 -17.09 -35.81
CA GLY A 557 7.89 -15.70 -36.27
C GLY A 557 7.71 -15.51 -37.78
N SER A 558 7.61 -16.59 -38.55
CA SER A 558 7.46 -16.51 -40.01
C SER A 558 6.03 -16.17 -40.43
N SER A 559 5.90 -15.68 -41.68
CA SER A 559 4.61 -15.40 -42.34
C SER A 559 3.66 -14.45 -41.58
N PRO A 560 4.13 -13.29 -41.07
CA PRO A 560 3.24 -12.32 -40.45
C PRO A 560 2.23 -11.80 -41.47
N THR A 561 0.95 -11.88 -41.12
CA THR A 561 -0.20 -11.50 -41.97
C THR A 561 -1.12 -10.59 -41.17
N ARG A 562 -1.46 -9.42 -41.73
CA ARG A 562 -2.45 -8.50 -41.15
C ARG A 562 -3.85 -9.09 -41.34
N ILE A 563 -4.67 -9.12 -40.29
CA ILE A 563 -6.03 -9.69 -40.34
C ILE A 563 -7.14 -8.69 -40.00
N THR A 564 -6.79 -7.47 -39.60
CA THR A 564 -7.72 -6.35 -39.49
C THR A 564 -7.26 -5.19 -40.38
N ASP A 565 -8.19 -4.40 -40.91
CA ASP A 565 -7.88 -3.21 -41.69
C ASP A 565 -8.96 -2.15 -41.47
N ASN A 566 -8.71 -1.25 -40.52
CA ASN A 566 -9.64 -0.19 -40.17
C ASN A 566 -8.90 1.12 -39.91
N PRO A 567 -9.51 2.31 -40.12
CA PRO A 567 -8.91 3.56 -39.66
C PRO A 567 -8.80 3.69 -38.13
N ALA A 568 -9.62 2.94 -37.39
CA ALA A 568 -9.59 2.82 -35.94
C ALA A 568 -8.52 1.79 -35.52
N GLY A 569 -7.96 1.91 -34.31
CA GLY A 569 -6.99 0.96 -33.77
C GLY A 569 -7.65 -0.30 -33.21
N ASP A 570 -7.04 -1.45 -33.50
CA ASP A 570 -7.40 -2.79 -33.04
C ASP A 570 -6.24 -3.40 -32.23
N PHE A 571 -6.49 -3.87 -31.00
CA PHE A 571 -5.43 -4.32 -30.06
C PHE A 571 -5.91 -5.36 -29.02
N CYS A 572 -4.98 -5.89 -28.21
CA CYS A 572 -5.20 -6.99 -27.25
C CYS A 572 -5.97 -8.20 -27.83
N PRO A 573 -5.43 -8.93 -28.82
CA PRO A 573 -6.11 -10.09 -29.40
C PRO A 573 -6.05 -11.34 -28.51
N ALA A 574 -7.09 -12.17 -28.57
CA ALA A 574 -7.17 -13.47 -27.90
C ALA A 574 -7.87 -14.52 -28.76
N TRP A 575 -7.28 -15.72 -28.84
CA TRP A 575 -7.85 -16.87 -29.55
C TRP A 575 -9.00 -17.51 -28.78
N SER A 576 -10.04 -17.95 -29.50
CA SER A 576 -11.00 -18.91 -28.96
C SER A 576 -10.35 -20.28 -28.74
N PRO A 577 -10.80 -21.09 -27.79
CA PRO A 577 -10.17 -22.38 -27.45
C PRO A 577 -10.24 -23.42 -28.58
N ASP A 578 -11.18 -23.27 -29.51
CA ASP A 578 -11.27 -24.09 -30.73
C ASP A 578 -10.38 -23.58 -31.88
N GLY A 579 -9.74 -22.42 -31.72
CA GLY A 579 -8.90 -21.78 -32.73
C GLY A 579 -9.67 -21.20 -33.93
N MET A 580 -11.01 -21.16 -33.89
CA MET A 580 -11.82 -20.71 -35.02
C MET A 580 -12.07 -19.20 -35.03
N LYS A 581 -11.93 -18.53 -33.88
CA LYS A 581 -12.24 -17.11 -33.69
C LYS A 581 -11.15 -16.37 -32.94
N ILE A 582 -11.15 -15.05 -33.12
CA ILE A 582 -10.29 -14.11 -32.39
C ILE A 582 -11.20 -13.03 -31.78
N ALA A 583 -11.08 -12.83 -30.47
CA ALA A 583 -11.63 -11.66 -29.79
C ALA A 583 -10.54 -10.59 -29.70
N PHE A 584 -10.92 -9.32 -29.78
CA PHE A 584 -9.97 -8.21 -29.72
C PHE A 584 -10.68 -6.92 -29.32
N THR A 585 -9.90 -5.93 -28.89
CA THR A 585 -10.41 -4.60 -28.59
C THR A 585 -10.32 -3.72 -29.83
N SER A 586 -11.34 -2.90 -30.09
CA SER A 586 -11.37 -1.94 -31.18
C SER A 586 -11.96 -0.61 -30.73
N ASN A 587 -11.37 0.51 -31.12
CA ASN A 587 -11.92 1.84 -30.84
C ASN A 587 -12.79 2.40 -31.99
N ARG A 588 -13.32 1.53 -32.87
CA ARG A 588 -14.22 1.92 -33.97
C ARG A 588 -15.65 2.25 -33.55
N GLY A 589 -16.02 1.97 -32.30
CA GLY A 589 -17.37 2.15 -31.75
C GLY A 589 -17.66 3.56 -31.22
N ALA A 590 -18.89 3.76 -30.72
CA ALA A 590 -19.40 5.06 -30.28
C ALA A 590 -18.69 5.66 -29.06
N SER A 591 -18.00 4.83 -28.27
CA SER A 591 -17.33 5.25 -27.03
C SER A 591 -16.00 5.97 -27.27
N LEU A 592 -15.37 5.87 -28.45
CA LEU A 592 -14.01 6.39 -28.74
C LEU A 592 -12.88 5.86 -27.83
N VAL A 593 -13.19 5.07 -26.78
CA VAL A 593 -12.21 4.57 -25.81
C VAL A 593 -11.90 3.07 -26.02
N GLY A 594 -12.85 2.20 -26.38
CA GLY A 594 -12.62 0.80 -26.78
C GLY A 594 -13.82 -0.14 -26.55
N ASP A 595 -14.10 -1.06 -27.48
CA ASP A 595 -15.17 -2.08 -27.41
C ASP A 595 -14.61 -3.47 -27.80
N ILE A 596 -15.23 -4.56 -27.33
CA ILE A 596 -14.83 -5.92 -27.71
C ILE A 596 -15.51 -6.34 -29.03
N TYR A 597 -14.69 -6.82 -29.96
CA TYR A 597 -15.09 -7.43 -31.21
C TYR A 597 -14.65 -8.89 -31.28
N VAL A 598 -15.41 -9.68 -32.04
CA VAL A 598 -15.05 -11.05 -32.41
C VAL A 598 -15.07 -11.19 -33.91
N MET A 599 -14.08 -11.88 -34.47
CA MET A 599 -13.98 -12.24 -35.88
C MET A 599 -13.58 -13.70 -36.04
N ASN A 600 -13.71 -14.22 -37.25
CA ASN A 600 -13.11 -15.50 -37.61
C ASN A 600 -11.58 -15.39 -37.59
N ALA A 601 -10.89 -16.51 -37.36
CA ALA A 601 -9.43 -16.59 -37.31
C ALA A 601 -8.71 -16.08 -38.57
N ASP A 602 -9.40 -16.03 -39.71
CA ASP A 602 -8.90 -15.51 -40.99
C ASP A 602 -9.11 -13.99 -41.15
N GLY A 603 -9.66 -13.31 -40.15
CA GLY A 603 -9.96 -11.87 -40.17
C GLY A 603 -11.36 -11.52 -40.67
N SER A 604 -12.12 -12.49 -41.21
CA SER A 604 -13.45 -12.23 -41.74
C SER A 604 -14.53 -12.14 -40.65
N GLY A 605 -15.64 -11.46 -40.97
CA GLY A 605 -16.84 -11.48 -40.12
C GLY A 605 -16.69 -10.79 -38.77
N ALA A 606 -15.88 -9.73 -38.68
CA ALA A 606 -15.74 -8.95 -37.44
C ALA A 606 -17.08 -8.34 -37.00
N THR A 607 -17.51 -8.67 -35.79
CA THR A 607 -18.75 -8.19 -35.17
C THR A 607 -18.48 -7.65 -33.77
N GLN A 608 -19.08 -6.51 -33.43
CA GLN A 608 -19.05 -5.96 -32.07
C GLN A 608 -19.91 -6.84 -31.15
N ILE A 609 -19.40 -7.14 -29.96
CA ILE A 609 -20.13 -7.96 -28.97
C ILE A 609 -20.41 -7.24 -27.66
N THR A 610 -19.73 -6.12 -27.36
CA THR A 610 -20.09 -5.24 -26.23
C THR A 610 -20.82 -3.98 -26.68
N HIS A 611 -21.73 -3.44 -25.88
CA HIS A 611 -22.60 -2.32 -26.27
C HIS A 611 -22.00 -0.97 -25.82
N GLY A 612 -21.62 -0.13 -26.78
CA GLY A 612 -21.01 1.18 -26.56
C GLY A 612 -21.99 2.25 -26.04
N ASP A 613 -22.25 2.22 -24.73
CA ASP A 613 -22.52 3.47 -24.02
C ASP A 613 -21.19 4.25 -23.95
N SER A 614 -21.20 5.52 -24.34
CA SER A 614 -20.00 6.39 -24.34
C SER A 614 -19.36 6.57 -22.95
N SER A 615 -20.04 6.12 -21.90
CA SER A 615 -19.53 6.13 -20.54
C SER A 615 -18.67 4.91 -20.18
N PHE A 616 -18.59 3.89 -21.06
CA PHE A 616 -17.92 2.61 -20.79
C PHE A 616 -16.84 2.29 -21.84
N ALA A 617 -15.76 1.62 -21.41
CA ALA A 617 -14.69 1.18 -22.30
C ALA A 617 -14.21 -0.22 -21.94
N ASP A 618 -14.24 -1.14 -22.90
CA ASP A 618 -13.98 -2.57 -22.70
C ASP A 618 -12.68 -3.01 -23.39
N PHE A 619 -11.80 -3.72 -22.67
CA PHE A 619 -10.44 -4.04 -23.11
C PHE A 619 -9.98 -5.45 -22.75
N CYS A 620 -9.05 -5.94 -23.57
CA CYS A 620 -8.22 -7.13 -23.38
C CYS A 620 -9.03 -8.39 -22.99
N PRO A 621 -9.81 -8.92 -23.96
CA PRO A 621 -10.68 -10.07 -23.74
C PRO A 621 -9.89 -11.37 -23.54
N ALA A 622 -10.47 -12.30 -22.79
CA ALA A 622 -9.96 -13.65 -22.57
C ALA A 622 -11.10 -14.67 -22.63
N TRP A 623 -10.94 -15.68 -23.48
CA TRP A 623 -11.93 -16.76 -23.64
C TRP A 623 -11.87 -17.76 -22.49
N SER A 624 -13.04 -18.23 -22.06
CA SER A 624 -13.11 -19.41 -21.20
C SER A 624 -12.63 -20.66 -21.96
N PRO A 625 -12.07 -21.68 -21.28
CA PRO A 625 -11.51 -22.85 -21.96
C PRO A 625 -12.54 -23.70 -22.71
N ASP A 626 -13.80 -23.63 -22.31
CA ASP A 626 -14.92 -24.29 -22.98
C ASP A 626 -15.51 -23.47 -24.15
N GLY A 627 -15.06 -22.22 -24.32
CA GLY A 627 -15.50 -21.30 -25.37
C GLY A 627 -16.91 -20.74 -25.15
N ALA A 628 -17.49 -20.90 -23.96
CA ALA A 628 -18.85 -20.41 -23.66
C ALA A 628 -18.88 -18.93 -23.27
N SER A 629 -17.80 -18.41 -22.70
CA SER A 629 -17.73 -17.05 -22.15
C SER A 629 -16.47 -16.29 -22.55
N ILE A 630 -16.56 -14.96 -22.48
CA ILE A 630 -15.43 -14.04 -22.64
C ILE A 630 -15.37 -13.16 -21.39
N ALA A 631 -14.21 -13.11 -20.73
CA ALA A 631 -13.90 -12.16 -19.67
C ALA A 631 -13.14 -10.97 -20.24
N PHE A 632 -13.36 -9.77 -19.74
CA PHE A 632 -12.68 -8.55 -20.20
C PHE A 632 -12.63 -7.52 -19.07
N SER A 633 -11.72 -6.57 -19.21
CA SER A 633 -11.67 -5.38 -18.36
C SER A 633 -12.67 -4.36 -18.87
N THR A 634 -13.48 -3.76 -18.01
CA THR A 634 -14.39 -2.67 -18.37
C THR A 634 -14.14 -1.46 -17.49
N TYR A 635 -14.23 -0.26 -18.07
CA TYR A 635 -13.96 1.02 -17.44
C TYR A 635 -15.21 1.91 -17.49
N THR A 636 -15.62 2.53 -16.39
CA THR A 636 -16.64 3.60 -16.39
C THR A 636 -16.07 4.93 -15.98
N GLN A 637 -16.62 6.03 -16.48
CA GLN A 637 -16.30 7.39 -16.06
C GLN A 637 -17.49 8.00 -15.31
N ASP A 638 -17.35 8.27 -14.02
CA ASP A 638 -18.39 8.97 -13.22
C ASP A 638 -18.36 10.47 -13.52
N ASP A 639 -19.48 11.17 -13.24
CA ASP A 639 -19.67 12.63 -13.40
C ASP A 639 -18.62 13.49 -12.66
N GLY A 640 -17.85 12.90 -11.73
CA GLY A 640 -16.72 13.51 -11.02
C GLY A 640 -15.35 13.38 -11.70
N GLY A 641 -15.25 12.74 -12.88
CA GLY A 641 -14.00 12.53 -13.61
C GLY A 641 -13.10 11.41 -13.09
N TYR A 642 -13.61 10.59 -12.16
CA TYR A 642 -12.97 9.35 -11.70
C TYR A 642 -13.51 8.16 -12.49
N GLY A 643 -12.71 7.14 -12.75
CA GLY A 643 -13.22 5.94 -13.40
C GLY A 643 -12.83 4.62 -12.75
N TYR A 644 -13.71 3.63 -12.90
CA TYR A 644 -13.64 2.33 -12.22
C TYR A 644 -13.31 1.24 -13.21
N TYR A 645 -12.38 0.35 -12.85
CA TYR A 645 -12.08 -0.85 -13.62
C TYR A 645 -12.73 -2.09 -12.97
N TRP A 646 -13.43 -2.88 -13.77
CA TRP A 646 -14.02 -4.17 -13.37
C TRP A 646 -13.56 -5.29 -14.30
N ILE A 647 -13.52 -6.52 -13.78
CA ILE A 647 -13.52 -7.71 -14.62
C ILE A 647 -14.96 -8.17 -14.75
N VAL A 648 -15.45 -8.17 -15.98
CA VAL A 648 -16.74 -8.72 -16.34
C VAL A 648 -16.50 -9.97 -17.17
N ALA A 649 -17.37 -10.96 -17.00
CA ALA A 649 -17.51 -12.04 -17.97
C ALA A 649 -18.91 -12.00 -18.58
N MET A 650 -19.02 -12.42 -19.83
CA MET A 650 -20.29 -12.51 -20.54
C MET A 650 -20.29 -13.76 -21.43
N ASP A 651 -21.46 -14.13 -21.93
CA ASP A 651 -21.59 -15.20 -22.92
C ASP A 651 -21.12 -14.70 -24.29
N THR A 652 -20.68 -15.62 -25.14
CA THR A 652 -20.06 -15.28 -26.44
C THR A 652 -21.00 -14.64 -27.46
N ASP A 653 -22.30 -14.63 -27.19
CA ASP A 653 -23.31 -13.89 -27.95
C ASP A 653 -23.50 -12.45 -27.47
N GLY A 654 -22.74 -12.01 -26.46
CA GLY A 654 -22.81 -10.68 -25.86
C GLY A 654 -23.84 -10.55 -24.74
N THR A 655 -24.50 -11.64 -24.32
CA THR A 655 -25.51 -11.64 -23.26
C THR A 655 -24.94 -12.08 -21.90
N ASN A 656 -25.77 -12.05 -20.86
CA ASN A 656 -25.44 -12.57 -19.52
C ASN A 656 -24.16 -12.00 -18.88
N TRP A 657 -24.09 -10.67 -18.84
CA TRP A 657 -23.00 -9.95 -18.18
C TRP A 657 -22.99 -10.22 -16.68
N ARG A 658 -21.85 -10.68 -16.18
CA ARG A 658 -21.59 -10.96 -14.77
C ARG A 658 -20.33 -10.24 -14.31
N ASN A 659 -20.43 -9.46 -13.24
CA ASN A 659 -19.27 -8.86 -12.58
C ASN A 659 -18.54 -9.97 -11.81
N ILE A 660 -17.27 -10.21 -12.15
CA ILE A 660 -16.41 -11.18 -11.48
C ILE A 660 -15.62 -10.51 -10.36
N ALA A 661 -15.08 -9.32 -10.62
CA ALA A 661 -14.29 -8.58 -9.65
C ALA A 661 -14.35 -7.07 -9.91
N SER A 662 -14.47 -6.30 -8.83
CA SER A 662 -14.40 -4.84 -8.84
C SER A 662 -13.53 -4.33 -7.70
N ASP A 663 -12.83 -3.22 -7.90
CA ASP A 663 -12.17 -2.49 -6.82
C ASP A 663 -12.69 -1.06 -6.76
N ALA A 664 -13.12 -0.63 -5.58
CA ALA A 664 -13.71 0.69 -5.40
C ALA A 664 -12.60 1.68 -5.04
N TRP A 665 -12.03 2.30 -6.09
CA TRP A 665 -11.07 3.42 -6.12
C TRP A 665 -9.56 3.03 -6.14
N ASP A 666 -8.90 3.43 -7.24
CA ASP A 666 -7.48 3.28 -7.62
C ASP A 666 -6.94 1.85 -7.86
N GLY A 667 -7.79 0.85 -7.67
CA GLY A 667 -7.49 -0.52 -8.05
C GLY A 667 -7.57 -0.72 -9.56
N TYR A 668 -6.41 -0.90 -10.21
CA TYR A 668 -6.34 -1.47 -11.55
C TYR A 668 -6.83 -2.91 -11.47
N VAL A 669 -8.08 -3.16 -11.90
CA VAL A 669 -8.60 -4.51 -12.11
C VAL A 669 -8.61 -4.81 -13.60
N THR A 670 -7.59 -5.53 -14.09
CA THR A 670 -7.41 -5.71 -15.54
C THR A 670 -6.67 -7.00 -15.89
N ALA A 671 -6.59 -7.29 -17.19
CA ALA A 671 -5.94 -8.46 -17.78
C ALA A 671 -6.46 -9.79 -17.20
N PRO A 672 -7.75 -10.11 -17.41
CA PRO A 672 -8.29 -11.39 -16.98
C PRO A 672 -7.63 -12.54 -17.76
N ALA A 673 -7.35 -13.64 -17.07
CA ALA A 673 -6.81 -14.86 -17.65
C ALA A 673 -7.48 -16.07 -17.00
N TRP A 674 -8.19 -16.85 -17.82
CA TRP A 674 -8.87 -18.07 -17.38
C TRP A 674 -7.87 -19.18 -17.02
N SER A 675 -8.13 -19.90 -15.94
CA SER A 675 -7.44 -21.15 -15.65
C SER A 675 -7.80 -22.20 -16.71
N PRO A 676 -6.91 -23.17 -17.03
CA PRO A 676 -7.18 -24.19 -18.05
C PRO A 676 -8.39 -25.08 -17.76
N ASP A 677 -8.73 -25.24 -16.47
CA ASP A 677 -9.90 -26.00 -16.00
C ASP A 677 -11.21 -25.19 -16.04
N GLY A 678 -11.16 -23.89 -16.34
CA GLY A 678 -12.31 -22.99 -16.43
C GLY A 678 -12.94 -22.61 -15.09
N THR A 679 -12.35 -23.02 -13.97
CA THR A 679 -12.93 -22.79 -12.64
C THR A 679 -12.52 -21.46 -12.01
N ARG A 680 -11.41 -20.87 -12.49
CA ARG A 680 -10.77 -19.68 -11.90
C ARG A 680 -10.39 -18.66 -12.97
N ILE A 681 -10.29 -17.41 -12.54
CA ILE A 681 -9.78 -16.30 -13.33
C ILE A 681 -8.68 -15.63 -12.52
N ALA A 682 -7.48 -15.55 -13.11
CA ALA A 682 -6.41 -14.70 -12.62
C ALA A 682 -6.57 -13.30 -13.22
N PHE A 683 -6.33 -12.27 -12.44
CA PHE A 683 -6.41 -10.88 -12.89
C PHE A 683 -5.50 -10.01 -12.02
N ILE A 684 -5.15 -8.83 -12.52
CA ILE A 684 -4.52 -7.82 -11.69
C ILE A 684 -5.60 -7.22 -10.81
N ARG A 685 -5.36 -7.05 -9.51
CA ARG A 685 -6.19 -6.22 -8.62
C ARG A 685 -5.25 -5.42 -7.74
N THR A 686 -5.39 -4.09 -7.70
CA THR A 686 -4.54 -3.23 -6.86
C THR A 686 -3.03 -3.52 -7.06
N ARG A 687 -2.62 -3.87 -8.30
CA ARG A 687 -1.23 -4.20 -8.69
C ARG A 687 -0.65 -5.48 -8.05
N VAL A 688 -1.50 -6.44 -7.74
CA VAL A 688 -1.12 -7.81 -7.36
C VAL A 688 -1.89 -8.78 -8.23
N ILE A 689 -1.36 -10.00 -8.44
CA ILE A 689 -2.12 -11.05 -9.11
C ILE A 689 -3.12 -11.63 -8.11
N SER A 690 -4.40 -11.46 -8.40
CA SER A 690 -5.51 -12.10 -7.71
C SER A 690 -6.04 -13.27 -8.53
N VAL A 691 -6.50 -14.31 -7.84
CA VAL A 691 -7.21 -15.44 -8.41
C VAL A 691 -8.57 -15.53 -7.73
N ALA A 692 -9.64 -15.46 -8.53
CA ALA A 692 -11.00 -15.67 -8.06
C ALA A 692 -11.65 -16.85 -8.78
N ASN A 693 -12.60 -17.48 -8.12
CA ASN A 693 -13.52 -18.41 -8.76
C ASN A 693 -14.45 -17.66 -9.71
N THR A 694 -15.07 -18.38 -10.64
CA THR A 694 -16.02 -17.82 -11.62
C THR A 694 -17.30 -17.24 -11.03
N ASP A 695 -17.58 -17.52 -9.75
CA ASP A 695 -18.67 -16.92 -8.98
C ASP A 695 -18.29 -15.58 -8.31
N GLY A 696 -17.05 -15.11 -8.53
CA GLY A 696 -16.52 -13.87 -7.98
C GLY A 696 -15.92 -14.00 -6.57
N SER A 697 -15.96 -15.20 -5.96
CA SER A 697 -15.25 -15.43 -4.70
C SER A 697 -13.74 -15.40 -4.91
N VAL A 698 -13.07 -14.42 -4.31
CA VAL A 698 -11.60 -14.31 -4.39
C VAL A 698 -11.00 -15.43 -3.55
N GLU A 699 -10.34 -16.37 -4.21
CA GLU A 699 -9.66 -17.49 -3.55
C GLU A 699 -8.39 -16.97 -2.87
N ARG A 700 -7.64 -16.09 -3.56
CA ARG A 700 -6.34 -15.61 -3.07
C ARG A 700 -5.75 -14.45 -3.90
N SER A 701 -4.76 -13.74 -3.33
CA SER A 701 -3.81 -12.87 -4.06
C SER A 701 -2.35 -13.22 -3.71
N THR A 702 -1.39 -12.92 -4.57
CA THR A 702 0.04 -13.30 -4.44
C THR A 702 0.81 -12.60 -3.31
N GLY A 703 0.12 -11.83 -2.47
CA GLY A 703 0.71 -10.93 -1.49
C GLY A 703 0.64 -9.48 -1.97
N VAL A 704 0.90 -8.53 -1.08
CA VAL A 704 0.65 -7.09 -1.30
C VAL A 704 1.92 -6.41 -1.87
N ASN A 705 1.78 -5.50 -2.84
CA ASN A 705 2.87 -4.70 -3.46
C ASN A 705 3.91 -5.41 -4.35
N SER A 706 3.55 -6.47 -5.07
CA SER A 706 4.44 -7.04 -6.09
C SER A 706 4.50 -6.25 -7.40
N LEU A 707 3.57 -5.29 -7.59
CA LEU A 707 3.40 -4.52 -8.83
C LEU A 707 3.29 -5.45 -10.05
N ASP A 708 2.62 -6.59 -9.89
CA ASP A 708 2.60 -7.60 -10.94
C ASP A 708 1.56 -7.28 -12.02
N TYR A 709 1.89 -7.57 -13.29
CA TYR A 709 1.02 -7.33 -14.43
C TYR A 709 0.85 -8.57 -15.31
N HIS A 710 -0.29 -8.60 -16.03
CA HIS A 710 -0.60 -9.50 -17.14
C HIS A 710 -0.37 -10.99 -16.81
N PRO A 711 -1.19 -11.58 -15.91
CA PRO A 711 -1.07 -12.99 -15.57
C PRO A 711 -1.40 -13.89 -16.76
N ALA A 712 -0.67 -15.00 -16.90
CA ALA A 712 -0.94 -16.06 -17.86
C ALA A 712 -0.73 -17.43 -17.21
N TRP A 713 -1.72 -18.31 -17.33
CA TRP A 713 -1.67 -19.65 -16.73
C TRP A 713 -0.74 -20.58 -17.50
N SER A 714 -0.04 -21.45 -16.79
CA SER A 714 0.56 -22.63 -17.40
C SER A 714 -0.54 -23.59 -17.88
N PRO A 715 -0.30 -24.39 -18.94
CA PRO A 715 -1.31 -25.30 -19.50
C PRO A 715 -1.83 -26.35 -18.51
N ASP A 716 -1.01 -26.74 -17.54
CA ASP A 716 -1.38 -27.67 -16.47
C ASP A 716 -2.13 -27.00 -15.29
N GLY A 717 -2.29 -25.67 -15.33
CA GLY A 717 -2.97 -24.89 -14.29
C GLY A 717 -2.22 -24.80 -12.96
N THR A 718 -0.93 -25.19 -12.91
CA THR A 718 -0.15 -25.23 -11.67
C THR A 718 0.68 -23.98 -11.43
N LYS A 719 0.85 -23.12 -12.43
CA LYS A 719 1.70 -21.94 -12.40
C LYS A 719 1.08 -20.74 -13.11
N ILE A 720 1.59 -19.57 -12.77
CA ILE A 720 1.23 -18.29 -13.39
C ILE A 720 2.53 -17.62 -13.83
N ALA A 721 2.63 -17.30 -15.11
CA ALA A 721 3.59 -16.35 -15.66
C ALA A 721 3.04 -14.93 -15.51
N PHE A 722 3.89 -13.96 -15.19
CA PHE A 722 3.49 -12.58 -14.98
C PHE A 722 4.67 -11.64 -15.18
N VAL A 723 4.39 -10.35 -15.28
CA VAL A 723 5.40 -9.29 -15.25
C VAL A 723 5.56 -8.84 -13.82
N HIS A 724 6.77 -8.80 -13.29
CA HIS A 724 7.01 -8.29 -11.93
C HIS A 724 7.35 -6.80 -11.97
N GLY A 725 6.67 -5.97 -11.18
CA GLY A 725 6.76 -4.51 -11.40
C GLY A 725 7.96 -3.80 -10.77
N SER A 726 8.82 -4.50 -10.03
CA SER A 726 10.07 -3.90 -9.55
C SER A 726 11.12 -3.72 -10.65
N ASP A 727 11.09 -4.58 -11.67
CA ASP A 727 12.08 -4.60 -12.76
C ASP A 727 11.48 -4.83 -14.16
N ALA A 728 10.14 -4.96 -14.23
CA ALA A 728 9.38 -5.32 -15.42
C ALA A 728 9.85 -6.62 -16.09
N GLY A 729 10.47 -7.55 -15.36
CA GLY A 729 10.88 -8.86 -15.89
C GLY A 729 9.71 -9.83 -16.02
N ILE A 730 9.86 -10.88 -16.84
CA ILE A 730 8.93 -12.03 -16.84
C ILE A 730 9.31 -12.98 -15.71
N TYR A 731 8.33 -13.30 -14.87
CA TYR A 731 8.45 -14.22 -13.75
C TYR A 731 7.43 -15.34 -13.89
N VAL A 732 7.71 -16.45 -13.21
CA VAL A 732 6.78 -17.57 -13.02
C VAL A 732 6.70 -17.88 -11.54
N MET A 733 5.50 -18.16 -11.03
CA MET A 733 5.26 -18.62 -9.66
C MET A 733 4.29 -19.80 -9.68
N ASN A 734 4.26 -20.56 -8.58
CA ASN A 734 3.16 -21.50 -8.33
C ASN A 734 1.85 -20.74 -8.20
N VAL A 735 0.70 -21.41 -8.45
CA VAL A 735 -0.60 -20.76 -8.24
C VAL A 735 -0.62 -20.09 -6.89
N ASP A 736 -0.23 -20.80 -5.81
CA ASP A 736 -0.13 -20.37 -4.39
C ASP A 736 0.85 -19.20 -4.11
N GLY A 737 1.57 -18.71 -5.13
CA GLY A 737 2.42 -17.51 -5.07
C GLY A 737 3.81 -17.81 -4.55
N SER A 738 4.05 -19.04 -4.09
CA SER A 738 5.38 -19.51 -3.75
C SER A 738 6.22 -19.80 -4.99
N GLY A 739 7.52 -19.96 -4.80
CA GLY A 739 8.42 -20.42 -5.85
C GLY A 739 8.53 -19.46 -7.04
N GLN A 740 8.48 -18.15 -6.78
CA GLN A 740 8.68 -17.13 -7.79
C GLN A 740 10.10 -17.21 -8.38
N VAL A 741 10.19 -17.34 -9.70
CA VAL A 741 11.43 -17.45 -10.48
C VAL A 741 11.41 -16.43 -11.59
N ARG A 742 12.48 -15.65 -11.70
CA ARG A 742 12.70 -14.69 -12.80
C ARG A 742 13.19 -15.42 -14.05
N LEU A 743 12.61 -15.13 -15.21
CA LEU A 743 13.00 -15.71 -16.50
C LEU A 743 13.81 -14.76 -17.38
N THR A 744 13.61 -13.43 -17.28
CA THR A 744 14.28 -12.45 -18.15
C THR A 744 15.18 -11.49 -17.37
N ASN A 745 16.25 -11.01 -18.00
CA ASN A 745 17.15 -9.98 -17.45
C ASN A 745 16.80 -8.54 -17.89
N GLY A 746 15.61 -8.32 -18.42
CA GLY A 746 15.14 -7.03 -18.90
C GLY A 746 13.63 -7.02 -19.08
N VAL A 747 13.11 -5.88 -19.52
CA VAL A 747 11.67 -5.61 -19.65
C VAL A 747 10.97 -6.70 -20.47
N GLY A 748 9.81 -7.10 -19.99
CA GLY A 748 8.88 -8.02 -20.59
C GLY A 748 7.46 -7.63 -20.20
N LEU A 749 6.53 -7.66 -21.16
CA LEU A 749 5.13 -7.29 -20.97
C LEU A 749 4.22 -8.33 -21.63
N SER A 750 3.01 -8.50 -21.11
CA SER A 750 1.95 -9.31 -21.72
C SER A 750 2.39 -10.74 -22.05
N PRO A 751 2.84 -11.54 -21.06
CA PRO A 751 3.21 -12.92 -21.30
C PRO A 751 2.00 -13.75 -21.76
N SER A 752 2.24 -14.70 -22.65
CA SER A 752 1.29 -15.72 -23.07
C SER A 752 2.00 -17.07 -23.08
N TRP A 753 1.50 -18.01 -22.29
CA TRP A 753 2.06 -19.35 -22.19
C TRP A 753 1.53 -20.21 -23.34
N LYS A 754 2.44 -20.93 -24.01
CA LYS A 754 2.09 -21.89 -25.05
C LYS A 754 1.26 -23.04 -24.44
N PRO A 755 0.06 -23.34 -24.98
CA PRO A 755 -0.78 -24.48 -24.58
C PRO A 755 -0.08 -25.84 -24.63
#